data_AF-A0A943C7V5-F1
#
_entry.id   AF-A0A943C7V5-F1
#
_cell.length_a   1.000
_cell.length_b   1.000
_cell.length_c   1.000
_cell.angle_alpha   90.00
_cell.angle_beta   90.00
_cell.angle_gamma   90.00
#
_symmetry.space_group_name_H-M   'P 1'
#
loop_
_entity.id
_entity.type
_entity.pdbx_description
1 polymer ?
#
loop_
_entity_poly.entity_id
_entity_poly.type
_entity_poly.pdbx_seq_one_letter_code
_entity_poly.pdbx_strand_id
1 'polypeptide(L)'
;MKHTKKKRILAIVLCMILVLSTGIAAFANENVGLQSVACQAATLERVIKNAEGEDVGTLIADIPEGTFLASSSDANIQMDVQADPGADGVLDRVQQQLEANGETGYTLNNYVMADVTFYVNGEKQVPQQPITFTVKGTNLDSQKTVAFSDDRQNNPTFPDVTEVTTEDGSKALQFTADMDSETSVFGVTEALQDKEWSAQVGNATVKVTGTEDALPEGAQLTVSEITAENEKEAIENAVMEQENDDSAVTNIVAYDIKFMMNGQEVQPSSPVQVSVDSPQIVSDQDTSVYHVDENNSVEDMDGSVDADGNIVFDAPHFSTYVIVQKGENAVNVTIQHYDATKTTDTKIYADDVRRLPVGGKINDYTKADNWTVDHVVQVIDGTSKTLTNTDKIEVNKECTIKVYYTPKTTTVDGATTFYDYTVKVKDTNYSFNQLTNGTAKNNGKIIAGENKQNYSSYQDSLKVGGKEVNAWTGKGGGVVTELLQGLDANGNVVFNYDEPGFFVNQDKTVQVGNAKRYLRKVYTDYKLTFNQTGDTYTLSSVKDGNGEKQTTSGSDFFPLDNVKVDYEGAYTKKEDSSISGGNKTHNYYFGMRYDVTFKVGDYVGPLNYSFTGDDDLWVVLDGKQVVIDLGGIHDAADKTVNLWDYIKTDEDKQQEHTLTILYMERGAGESNCKMNFTLPSAHISEVGQVPMADLTLKKVNTKAEGLANARFTLENDSTKEKQSAVSGTDGTLSFTKLREGTYTLTETVAPDGYVASATTWKVNVTVNGETATATLYQADGTTAVTPVNGVYNIQNQTQEEHTQMILDYDKTAHVTNWDNRIYDIDITASSKLTSQTTEESGGEADVMLVLDTSGSMGDDGKMTALKNAAKQFVTNTATKSATSKIGITAFSSSGYNKDYGSYKGSHGKSTELLTVGDNQTELTSFIDNLIANGGTDPAVGLDKAYSKLKSAKENGDTLPKYVILFTDGEPTGGGSTWSTTAQTNAEASAQKLKEMGVTVYTIGFGLKDKASAFLAGGEYKTWNWNYGWTTTIFPGIASSGCAKTADDANSLLDIFNKISETITNNL
;
A
#
# COMPACT_ATOMS: atom_id res chain seq x y z
N MET A 1 25.22 20.16 11.73
CA MET A 1 26.01 21.09 10.87
C MET A 1 25.08 22.17 10.31
N LYS A 2 25.33 23.45 10.66
CA LYS A 2 24.80 24.72 10.09
C LYS A 2 23.26 24.92 10.01
N HIS A 3 22.62 25.53 11.01
CA HIS A 3 22.33 26.98 11.13
C HIS A 3 21.89 27.71 9.83
N THR A 4 20.68 28.29 9.80
CA THR A 4 20.46 29.74 10.01
C THR A 4 18.99 30.19 10.11
N LYS A 5 18.70 30.89 11.21
CA LYS A 5 17.69 31.92 11.54
C LYS A 5 16.89 32.58 10.38
N LYS A 6 15.64 32.95 10.69
CA LYS A 6 15.11 34.32 10.47
C LYS A 6 13.86 34.65 11.32
N LYS A 7 14.07 35.39 12.41
CA LYS A 7 13.13 36.41 12.93
C LYS A 7 13.48 37.77 12.30
N ARG A 8 12.48 38.66 12.24
CA ARG A 8 12.49 40.13 11.97
C ARG A 8 12.37 40.60 10.52
N ILE A 9 11.25 41.26 10.25
CA ILE A 9 11.14 42.39 9.32
C ILE A 9 10.76 43.61 10.18
N LEU A 10 11.64 44.61 10.23
CA LEU A 10 11.31 45.95 10.70
C LEU A 10 12.06 46.98 9.84
N ALA A 11 11.31 47.98 9.39
CA ALA A 11 11.72 49.33 8.96
C ALA A 11 12.51 49.48 7.64
N ILE A 12 11.92 50.24 6.72
CA ILE A 12 12.38 51.57 6.26
C ILE A 12 11.23 52.20 5.48
N VAL A 13 10.58 53.22 6.06
CA VAL A 13 10.46 54.57 5.48
C VAL A 13 10.35 55.53 6.67
N LEU A 14 11.49 56.09 7.05
CA LEU A 14 11.62 57.20 7.98
C LEU A 14 12.23 58.32 7.16
N CYS A 15 11.44 59.35 6.84
CA CYS A 15 11.87 60.74 6.59
C CYS A 15 10.73 61.56 6.00
N MET A 16 10.03 62.32 6.83
CA MET A 16 9.84 63.76 6.60
C MET A 16 9.43 64.47 7.91
N ILE A 17 10.45 65.12 8.53
CA ILE A 17 10.42 66.46 9.14
C ILE A 17 9.62 66.61 10.46
N LEU A 18 10.25 66.60 11.64
CA LEU A 18 10.90 67.72 12.38
C LEU A 18 10.03 68.97 12.65
N VAL A 19 9.77 69.17 13.95
CA VAL A 19 9.56 70.43 14.70
C VAL A 19 8.29 71.24 14.41
N LEU A 20 7.43 71.37 15.43
CA LEU A 20 6.94 72.67 15.91
C LEU A 20 6.37 72.54 17.34
N SER A 21 7.05 73.21 18.27
CA SER A 21 6.56 73.55 19.60
C SER A 21 5.61 74.75 19.55
N THR A 22 4.69 74.81 20.52
CA THR A 22 3.89 75.95 21.01
C THR A 22 2.73 76.48 20.15
N GLY A 23 1.56 76.63 20.79
CA GLY A 23 0.41 77.34 20.25
C GLY A 23 -0.82 77.25 21.17
N ILE A 24 -0.88 78.12 22.17
CA ILE A 24 -2.06 78.43 23.00
C ILE A 24 -3.11 79.18 22.17
N ALA A 25 -4.39 78.82 22.28
CA ALA A 25 -5.59 79.70 22.39
C ALA A 25 -6.87 78.83 22.29
N ALA A 26 -7.74 78.66 23.29
CA ALA A 26 -8.55 79.60 24.10
C ALA A 26 -9.98 79.85 23.55
N PHE A 27 -10.96 79.68 24.47
CA PHE A 27 -12.39 80.09 24.50
C PHE A 27 -13.41 79.16 23.79
N ALA A 28 -14.55 78.74 24.37
CA ALA A 28 -15.30 79.01 25.62
C ALA A 28 -16.28 77.82 25.85
N ASN A 29 -16.90 77.50 27.00
CA ASN A 29 -17.45 78.34 28.06
C ASN A 29 -17.76 77.50 29.35
N GLU A 30 -17.43 78.10 30.51
CA GLU A 30 -18.02 77.99 31.87
C GLU A 30 -17.96 76.71 32.76
N ASN A 31 -17.24 76.89 33.91
CA ASN A 31 -17.43 76.35 35.28
C ASN A 31 -17.27 74.83 35.51
N VAL A 32 -16.34 74.28 36.31
CA VAL A 32 -15.64 74.71 37.54
C VAL A 32 -14.29 73.95 37.59
N GLY A 33 -13.19 74.62 37.97
CA GLY A 33 -11.93 73.94 38.28
C GLY A 33 -12.08 73.11 39.56
N LEU A 34 -12.07 71.79 39.44
CA LEU A 34 -11.82 70.89 40.56
C LEU A 34 -10.29 70.80 40.73
N GLN A 35 -9.75 71.54 41.69
CA GLN A 35 -8.44 71.18 42.24
C GLN A 35 -8.58 69.77 42.82
N SER A 36 -7.89 68.79 42.26
CA SER A 36 -7.75 67.51 42.93
C SER A 36 -6.88 67.72 44.18
N VAL A 37 -7.34 67.18 45.30
CA VAL A 37 -6.67 67.24 46.60
C VAL A 37 -6.27 65.81 46.97
N ALA A 38 -5.15 65.67 47.68
CA ALA A 38 -4.71 64.40 48.26
C ALA A 38 -5.79 63.83 49.18
N CYS A 39 -6.17 62.57 48.97
CA CYS A 39 -7.03 61.84 49.90
C CYS A 39 -6.29 61.56 51.22
N GLN A 40 -7.02 61.55 52.34
CA GLN A 40 -6.48 61.16 53.65
C GLN A 40 -6.03 59.69 53.65
N ALA A 41 -5.11 59.35 54.56
CA ALA A 41 -4.72 57.97 54.79
C ALA A 41 -5.92 57.10 55.20
N ALA A 42 -5.94 55.85 54.77
CA ALA A 42 -7.00 54.90 55.05
C ALA A 42 -6.44 53.48 55.24
N THR A 43 -7.09 52.66 56.06
CA THR A 43 -6.80 51.23 56.18
C THR A 43 -8.04 50.45 55.74
N LEU A 44 -7.88 49.56 54.77
CA LEU A 44 -8.97 48.77 54.19
C LEU A 44 -8.72 47.28 54.38
N GLU A 45 -9.74 46.53 54.78
CA GLU A 45 -9.65 45.10 55.09
C GLU A 45 -10.67 44.28 54.27
N ARG A 46 -10.19 43.19 53.64
CA ARG A 46 -10.99 42.26 52.84
C ARG A 46 -10.50 40.82 52.98
N VAL A 47 -11.44 39.88 53.01
CA VAL A 47 -11.15 38.44 52.98
C VAL A 47 -10.66 38.05 51.59
N ILE A 48 -9.62 37.22 51.53
CA ILE A 48 -9.09 36.62 50.30
C ILE A 48 -9.74 35.26 50.11
N LYS A 49 -10.21 34.99 48.88
CA LYS A 49 -10.79 33.70 48.50
C LYS A 49 -9.98 33.04 47.39
N ASN A 50 -9.85 31.72 47.42
CA ASN A 50 -9.32 30.94 46.29
C ASN A 50 -10.38 30.78 45.17
N ALA A 51 -9.98 30.13 44.08
CA ALA A 51 -10.86 29.90 42.92
C ALA A 51 -12.09 29.05 43.28
N GLU A 52 -11.99 28.19 44.31
CA GLU A 52 -13.06 27.37 44.87
C GLU A 52 -14.01 28.14 45.81
N GLY A 53 -13.66 29.40 46.14
CA GLY A 53 -14.46 30.30 46.98
C GLY A 53 -14.25 30.16 48.49
N GLU A 54 -13.23 29.40 48.91
CA GLU A 54 -12.82 29.20 50.30
C GLU A 54 -12.00 30.38 50.82
N ASP A 55 -12.16 30.72 52.10
CA ASP A 55 -11.42 31.80 52.75
C ASP A 55 -9.97 31.34 53.02
N VAL A 56 -8.99 31.91 52.31
CA VAL A 56 -7.56 31.53 52.40
C VAL A 56 -6.70 32.58 53.12
N GLY A 57 -7.29 33.70 53.52
CA GLY A 57 -6.61 34.74 54.29
C GLY A 57 -7.42 36.04 54.34
N THR A 58 -6.83 37.08 54.91
CA THR A 58 -7.39 38.44 54.89
C THR A 58 -6.29 39.42 54.48
N LEU A 59 -6.58 40.24 53.47
CA LEU A 59 -5.75 41.31 52.98
C LEU A 59 -6.11 42.63 53.67
N ILE A 60 -5.14 43.26 54.28
CA ILE A 60 -5.23 44.61 54.83
C ILE A 60 -4.33 45.51 53.97
N ALA A 61 -4.88 46.60 53.44
CA ALA A 61 -4.14 47.62 52.70
C ALA A 61 -4.07 48.91 53.54
N ASP A 62 -2.87 49.28 53.96
CA ASP A 62 -2.56 50.56 54.61
C ASP A 62 -2.20 51.58 53.54
N ILE A 63 -3.11 52.50 53.27
CA ILE A 63 -3.07 53.50 52.21
C ILE A 63 -2.55 54.81 52.79
N PRO A 64 -1.33 55.27 52.44
CA PRO A 64 -0.82 56.53 52.95
C PRO A 64 -1.58 57.75 52.40
N GLU A 65 -1.46 58.89 53.09
CA GLU A 65 -2.05 60.15 52.61
C GLU A 65 -1.46 60.53 51.24
N GLY A 66 -2.32 60.92 50.30
CA GLY A 66 -1.90 61.28 48.94
C GLY A 66 -1.76 60.12 47.96
N THR A 67 -2.10 58.88 48.35
CA THR A 67 -2.08 57.74 47.41
C THR A 67 -3.10 57.90 46.29
N PHE A 68 -4.22 58.56 46.57
CA PHE A 68 -5.26 58.85 45.60
C PHE A 68 -5.56 60.35 45.55
N LEU A 69 -6.06 60.79 44.40
CA LEU A 69 -6.45 62.18 44.15
C LEU A 69 -7.95 62.25 43.88
N ALA A 70 -8.65 63.12 44.62
CA ALA A 70 -10.09 63.30 44.46
C ALA A 70 -10.50 64.76 44.55
N SER A 71 -11.78 65.03 44.29
CA SER A 71 -12.39 66.36 44.45
C SER A 71 -12.44 66.87 45.89
N SER A 72 -12.21 66.00 46.88
CA SER A 72 -12.15 66.32 48.32
C SER A 72 -11.18 65.37 49.04
N SER A 73 -10.55 65.83 50.12
CA SER A 73 -9.68 64.99 50.97
C SER A 73 -10.40 63.81 51.65
N ASP A 74 -11.72 63.91 51.83
CA ASP A 74 -12.57 62.91 52.50
C ASP A 74 -13.26 61.96 51.50
N ALA A 75 -12.63 61.72 50.34
CA ALA A 75 -13.20 60.84 49.33
C ALA A 75 -13.35 59.39 49.85
N ASN A 76 -14.41 58.72 49.41
CA ASN A 76 -14.67 57.33 49.80
C ASN A 76 -13.74 56.40 49.01
N ILE A 77 -12.73 55.85 49.69
CA ILE A 77 -11.80 54.86 49.12
C ILE A 77 -12.32 53.46 49.44
N GLN A 78 -12.46 52.62 48.42
CA GLN A 78 -12.89 51.23 48.54
C GLN A 78 -11.86 50.30 47.90
N MET A 79 -11.71 49.11 48.47
CA MET A 79 -10.88 48.03 47.96
C MET A 79 -11.79 46.85 47.62
N ASP A 80 -11.66 46.37 46.39
CA ASP A 80 -12.23 45.12 45.91
C ASP A 80 -11.13 44.07 45.82
N VAL A 81 -11.43 42.85 46.29
CA VAL A 81 -10.51 41.71 46.34
C VAL A 81 -11.23 40.51 45.76
N GLN A 82 -10.73 39.97 44.65
CA GLN A 82 -11.32 38.84 43.94
C GLN A 82 -10.30 37.70 43.78
N ALA A 83 -10.78 36.46 43.75
CA ALA A 83 -9.94 35.31 43.43
C ALA A 83 -9.40 35.45 41.99
N ASP A 84 -8.11 35.18 41.77
CA ASP A 84 -7.53 35.21 40.43
C ASP A 84 -7.90 33.90 39.68
N PRO A 85 -8.64 33.96 38.55
CA PRO A 85 -9.03 32.77 37.79
C PRO A 85 -7.89 32.16 36.96
N GLY A 86 -6.72 32.79 36.90
CA GLY A 86 -5.52 32.38 36.19
C GLY A 86 -4.30 32.22 37.11
N ALA A 87 -4.54 31.79 38.35
CA ALA A 87 -3.54 31.60 39.41
C ALA A 87 -2.25 30.91 38.94
N ASP A 88 -2.36 29.74 38.30
CA ASP A 88 -1.20 28.94 37.86
C ASP A 88 -0.34 29.73 36.85
N GLY A 89 -0.98 30.43 35.92
CA GLY A 89 -0.27 31.26 34.95
C GLY A 89 0.42 32.48 35.58
N VAL A 90 -0.06 32.98 36.72
CA VAL A 90 0.65 34.01 37.50
C VAL A 90 1.86 33.40 38.19
N LEU A 91 1.70 32.24 38.84
CA LEU A 91 2.78 31.54 39.53
C LEU A 91 3.91 31.13 38.58
N ASP A 92 3.61 30.66 37.38
CA ASP A 92 4.62 30.36 36.35
C ASP A 92 5.47 31.59 36.01
N ARG A 93 4.84 32.77 35.88
CA ARG A 93 5.56 34.02 35.61
C ARG A 93 6.40 34.46 36.80
N VAL A 94 5.87 34.30 38.02
CA VAL A 94 6.58 34.59 39.27
C VAL A 94 7.82 33.69 39.38
N GLN A 95 7.69 32.38 39.15
CA GLN A 95 8.80 31.41 39.11
C GLN A 95 9.85 31.81 38.06
N GLN A 96 9.44 32.04 36.81
CA GLN A 96 10.35 32.44 35.72
C GLN A 96 11.10 33.74 36.03
N GLN A 97 10.44 34.71 36.66
CA GLN A 97 11.05 36.00 36.97
C GLN A 97 12.01 35.91 38.19
N LEU A 98 11.73 35.04 39.17
CA LEU A 98 12.67 34.72 40.25
C LEU A 98 13.96 34.11 39.69
N GLU A 99 13.82 33.12 38.79
CA GLU A 99 14.95 32.49 38.11
C GLU A 99 15.75 33.50 37.26
N ALA A 100 15.06 34.38 36.54
CA ALA A 100 15.70 35.45 35.75
C ALA A 100 16.47 36.46 36.63
N ASN A 101 16.02 36.66 37.88
CA ASN A 101 16.68 37.50 38.87
C ASN A 101 17.87 36.78 39.56
N GLY A 102 18.11 35.51 39.24
CA GLY A 102 19.21 34.71 39.78
C GLY A 102 18.85 33.93 41.04
N GLU A 103 17.58 33.88 41.43
CA GLU A 103 17.07 33.04 42.52
C GLU A 103 16.64 31.68 41.93
N THR A 104 17.61 30.78 41.81
CA THR A 104 17.42 29.44 41.22
C THR A 104 17.44 28.35 42.29
N GLY A 105 16.76 27.22 42.04
CA GLY A 105 16.76 26.05 42.94
C GLY A 105 15.73 26.15 44.05
N TYR A 106 14.60 26.77 43.76
CA TYR A 106 13.42 26.79 44.61
C TYR A 106 12.19 26.53 43.75
N THR A 107 11.25 25.77 44.29
CA THR A 107 9.92 25.57 43.70
C THR A 107 8.89 26.36 44.51
N LEU A 108 8.07 27.14 43.81
CA LEU A 108 6.91 27.81 44.43
C LEU A 108 5.83 26.79 44.77
N ASN A 109 5.37 26.80 46.02
CA ASN A 109 4.35 25.89 46.53
C ASN A 109 3.11 26.68 46.99
N ASN A 110 2.62 26.41 48.21
CA ASN A 110 1.43 27.05 48.79
C ASN A 110 1.45 28.56 48.58
N TYR A 111 0.29 29.13 48.26
CA TYR A 111 0.17 30.55 47.98
C TYR A 111 -1.14 31.14 48.52
N VAL A 112 -1.12 32.45 48.73
CA VAL A 112 -2.30 33.27 48.98
C VAL A 112 -2.18 34.50 48.09
N MET A 113 -3.08 34.66 47.14
CA MET A 113 -3.09 35.81 46.23
C MET A 113 -4.50 36.25 45.85
N ALA A 114 -4.63 37.48 45.35
CA ALA A 114 -5.89 38.02 44.86
C ALA A 114 -5.68 39.14 43.84
N ASP A 115 -6.69 39.32 42.98
CA ASP A 115 -6.90 40.54 42.21
C ASP A 115 -7.34 41.67 43.15
N VAL A 116 -6.59 42.77 43.18
CA VAL A 116 -6.90 43.94 43.97
C VAL A 116 -7.25 45.11 43.06
N THR A 117 -8.36 45.79 43.33
CA THR A 117 -8.79 47.01 42.63
C THR A 117 -9.22 48.07 43.62
N PHE A 118 -8.74 49.30 43.46
CA PHE A 118 -9.15 50.43 44.29
C PHE A 118 -10.15 51.34 43.57
N TYR A 119 -11.14 51.82 44.31
CA TYR A 119 -12.14 52.75 43.83
C TYR A 119 -12.15 54.00 44.70
N VAL A 120 -12.16 55.18 44.07
CA VAL A 120 -12.26 56.47 44.73
C VAL A 120 -13.56 57.13 44.28
N ASN A 121 -14.51 57.29 45.21
CA ASN A 121 -15.88 57.72 44.91
C ASN A 121 -16.58 56.87 43.83
N GLY A 122 -16.24 55.57 43.74
CA GLY A 122 -16.84 54.62 42.81
C GLY A 122 -16.16 54.53 41.43
N GLU A 123 -15.12 55.33 41.17
CA GLU A 123 -14.30 55.23 39.96
C GLU A 123 -12.98 54.50 40.24
N LYS A 124 -12.56 53.60 39.34
CA LYS A 124 -11.26 52.92 39.44
C LYS A 124 -10.14 53.95 39.38
N GLN A 125 -9.16 53.83 40.26
CA GLN A 125 -7.95 54.66 40.22
C GLN A 125 -6.71 53.83 40.51
N VAL A 126 -5.62 54.17 39.80
CA VAL A 126 -4.28 53.64 40.05
C VAL A 126 -3.62 54.45 41.18
N PRO A 127 -3.15 53.81 42.26
CA PRO A 127 -2.36 54.44 43.32
C PRO A 127 -1.20 55.29 42.77
N GLN A 128 -0.97 56.47 43.36
CA GLN A 128 0.13 57.36 42.98
C GLN A 128 1.42 57.11 43.78
N GLN A 129 1.35 56.25 44.81
CA GLN A 129 2.47 55.86 45.65
C GLN A 129 2.25 54.42 46.18
N PRO A 130 3.31 53.72 46.61
CA PRO A 130 3.22 52.35 47.08
C PRO A 130 2.26 52.20 48.26
N ILE A 131 1.62 51.03 48.34
CA ILE A 131 0.71 50.64 49.41
C ILE A 131 1.35 49.52 50.23
N THR A 132 1.22 49.60 51.55
CA THR A 132 1.64 48.50 52.43
C THR A 132 0.50 47.51 52.56
N PHE A 133 0.74 46.27 52.15
CA PHE A 133 -0.19 45.17 52.26
C PHE A 133 0.21 44.26 53.40
N THR A 134 -0.78 43.82 54.18
CA THR A 134 -0.62 42.85 55.27
C THR A 134 -1.57 41.67 55.04
N VAL A 135 -1.03 40.46 54.91
CA VAL A 135 -1.78 39.21 54.73
C VAL A 135 -1.82 38.48 56.07
N LYS A 136 -3.02 38.30 56.65
CA LYS A 136 -3.25 37.59 57.91
C LYS A 136 -4.11 36.34 57.73
N GLY A 137 -4.06 35.42 58.69
CA GLY A 137 -4.89 34.22 58.71
C GLY A 137 -4.49 33.16 57.67
N THR A 138 -3.22 33.17 57.25
CA THR A 138 -2.62 32.20 56.33
C THR A 138 -1.80 31.15 57.10
N ASN A 139 -1.66 29.95 56.53
CA ASN A 139 -0.86 28.86 57.08
C ASN A 139 0.59 28.82 56.52
N LEU A 140 1.00 29.82 55.75
CA LEU A 140 2.33 29.87 55.13
C LEU A 140 3.45 30.02 56.17
N ASP A 141 4.58 29.35 55.92
CA ASP A 141 5.83 29.51 56.67
C ASP A 141 6.50 30.84 56.35
N SER A 142 6.42 31.78 57.29
CA SER A 142 6.95 33.13 57.16
C SER A 142 8.46 33.20 56.89
N GLN A 143 9.24 32.15 57.20
CA GLN A 143 10.68 32.11 56.90
C GLN A 143 11.00 31.66 55.48
N LYS A 144 10.03 31.09 54.77
CA LYS A 144 10.18 30.55 53.40
C LYS A 144 9.25 31.24 52.41
N THR A 145 8.66 32.37 52.78
CA THR A 145 7.69 33.08 51.94
C THR A 145 8.34 34.20 51.15
N VAL A 146 7.94 34.35 49.88
CA VAL A 146 8.20 35.54 49.07
C VAL A 146 6.89 36.26 48.79
N ALA A 147 6.91 37.59 48.76
CA ALA A 147 5.79 38.40 48.30
C ALA A 147 5.98 38.78 46.83
N PHE A 148 4.89 38.93 46.11
CA PHE A 148 4.90 39.36 44.72
C PHE A 148 3.74 40.29 44.40
N SER A 149 3.95 41.10 43.37
CA SER A 149 2.91 41.86 42.68
C SER A 149 3.04 41.69 41.17
N ASP A 150 1.92 41.44 40.48
CA ASP A 150 1.86 41.29 39.03
C ASP A 150 0.81 42.25 38.45
N ASP A 151 1.25 43.14 37.58
CA ASP A 151 0.42 44.16 36.93
C ASP A 151 -0.41 43.63 35.74
N ARG A 152 -0.31 42.32 35.47
CA ARG A 152 -0.87 41.58 34.31
C ARG A 152 -0.28 41.96 32.96
N GLN A 153 0.88 42.61 32.94
CA GLN A 153 1.66 42.93 31.73
C GLN A 153 2.95 42.10 31.64
N ASN A 154 2.98 40.95 32.31
CA ASN A 154 4.12 40.00 32.39
C ASN A 154 5.36 40.56 33.11
N ASN A 155 5.21 41.47 34.07
CA ASN A 155 6.33 41.95 34.89
C ASN A 155 6.05 41.78 36.39
N PRO A 156 6.18 40.56 36.95
CA PRO A 156 6.11 40.39 38.39
C PRO A 156 7.26 41.13 39.10
N THR A 157 6.96 41.77 40.23
CA THR A 157 7.96 42.37 41.12
C THR A 157 7.91 41.73 42.50
N PHE A 158 9.06 41.70 43.18
CA PHE A 158 9.23 40.98 44.45
C PHE A 158 9.55 41.96 45.59
N PRO A 159 8.53 42.50 46.27
CA PRO A 159 8.76 43.34 47.44
C PRO A 159 9.28 42.52 48.63
N ASP A 160 10.11 43.14 49.47
CA ASP A 160 10.58 42.54 50.72
C ASP A 160 9.38 42.23 51.63
N VAL A 161 9.29 40.97 52.07
CA VAL A 161 8.27 40.53 53.04
C VAL A 161 8.85 40.48 54.44
N THR A 162 8.06 40.93 55.41
CA THR A 162 8.41 40.92 56.84
C THR A 162 7.30 40.30 57.67
N GLU A 163 7.65 39.48 58.66
CA GLU A 163 6.68 38.99 59.63
C GLU A 163 6.39 40.09 60.66
N VAL A 164 5.13 40.45 60.80
CA VAL A 164 4.64 41.43 61.78
C VAL A 164 3.63 40.78 62.73
N THR A 165 3.52 41.33 63.93
CA THR A 165 2.48 40.94 64.90
C THR A 165 1.34 41.95 64.82
N THR A 166 0.14 41.48 64.50
CA THR A 166 -1.07 42.31 64.44
C THR A 166 -1.56 42.69 65.85
N GLU A 167 -2.49 43.64 65.93
CA GLU A 167 -3.06 44.12 67.21
C GLU A 167 -3.75 43.01 68.04
N ASP A 168 -4.22 41.94 67.38
CA ASP A 168 -4.84 40.77 68.02
C ASP A 168 -3.84 39.67 68.44
N GLY A 169 -2.53 39.89 68.20
CA GLY A 169 -1.46 38.97 68.55
C GLY A 169 -1.21 37.84 67.55
N SER A 170 -1.88 37.82 66.39
CA SER A 170 -1.59 36.88 65.30
C SER A 170 -0.36 37.31 64.48
N LYS A 171 0.26 36.33 63.82
CA LYS A 171 1.35 36.59 62.86
C LYS A 171 0.75 36.95 61.51
N ALA A 172 1.32 37.96 60.85
CA ALA A 172 0.93 38.36 59.51
C ALA A 172 2.17 38.68 58.66
N LEU A 173 2.03 38.58 57.35
CA LEU A 173 3.07 38.88 56.38
C LEU A 173 2.82 40.26 55.79
N GLN A 174 3.78 41.17 55.94
CA GLN A 174 3.68 42.54 55.47
C GLN A 174 4.71 42.83 54.39
N PHE A 175 4.27 43.44 53.29
CA PHE A 175 5.10 43.88 52.18
C PHE A 175 4.57 45.20 51.62
N THR A 176 5.42 45.97 50.93
CA THR A 176 5.03 47.24 50.31
C THR A 176 5.24 47.15 48.81
N ALA A 177 4.19 47.40 48.03
CA ALA A 177 4.22 47.22 46.59
C ALA A 177 3.62 48.42 45.86
N ASP A 178 4.16 48.69 44.67
CA ASP A 178 3.59 49.62 43.71
C ASP A 178 2.46 48.96 42.92
N MET A 179 1.56 49.77 42.39
CA MET A 179 0.45 49.32 41.56
C MET A 179 0.41 50.17 40.29
N ASP A 180 0.85 49.59 39.18
CA ASP A 180 1.00 50.31 37.90
C ASP A 180 -0.21 50.14 36.95
N SER A 181 -1.24 49.41 37.40
CA SER A 181 -2.47 49.15 36.64
C SER A 181 -3.72 49.33 37.51
N GLU A 182 -4.91 49.44 36.89
CA GLU A 182 -6.17 49.60 37.62
C GLU A 182 -6.55 48.37 38.46
N THR A 183 -6.04 47.19 38.07
CA THR A 183 -6.20 45.92 38.75
C THR A 183 -4.89 45.16 38.67
N SER A 184 -4.32 44.76 39.80
CA SER A 184 -3.07 44.00 39.89
C SER A 184 -3.24 42.84 40.86
N VAL A 185 -2.47 41.78 40.63
CA VAL A 185 -2.44 40.61 41.50
C VAL A 185 -1.41 40.85 42.58
N PHE A 186 -1.79 40.65 43.84
CA PHE A 186 -0.87 40.67 44.97
C PHE A 186 -0.94 39.34 45.69
N GLY A 187 0.21 38.82 46.09
CA GLY A 187 0.25 37.55 46.77
C GLY A 187 1.53 37.28 47.55
N VAL A 188 1.46 36.21 48.32
CA VAL A 188 2.57 35.61 49.03
C VAL A 188 2.59 34.11 48.72
N THR A 189 3.77 33.54 48.52
CA THR A 189 3.95 32.12 48.20
C THR A 189 5.19 31.56 48.87
N GLU A 190 5.16 30.29 49.26
CA GLU A 190 6.31 29.57 49.79
C GLU A 190 7.28 29.22 48.66
N ALA A 191 8.55 29.63 48.81
CA ALA A 191 9.67 29.23 47.96
C ALA A 191 10.49 28.16 48.71
N LEU A 192 10.28 26.89 48.37
CA LEU A 192 10.95 25.76 49.01
C LEU A 192 12.20 25.37 48.22
N GLN A 193 13.32 25.16 48.91
CA GLN A 193 14.58 24.81 48.24
C GLN A 193 14.48 23.43 47.58
N ASP A 194 14.96 23.33 46.34
CA ASP A 194 15.05 22.07 45.64
C ASP A 194 16.26 21.27 46.12
N LYS A 195 16.08 19.96 46.19
CA LYS A 195 17.11 19.00 46.49
C LYS A 195 17.24 18.04 45.32
N GLU A 196 18.49 17.85 44.88
CA GLU A 196 18.83 16.89 43.84
C GLU A 196 19.42 15.62 44.46
N TRP A 197 18.94 14.47 44.03
CA TRP A 197 19.53 13.18 44.29
C TRP A 197 19.99 12.57 42.96
N SER A 198 21.17 11.96 42.92
CA SER A 198 21.70 11.34 41.71
C SER A 198 22.25 9.95 41.99
N ALA A 199 21.98 9.03 41.06
CA ALA A 199 22.50 7.67 41.07
C ALA A 199 23.06 7.30 39.68
N GLN A 200 24.17 6.57 39.67
CA GLN A 200 24.77 6.00 38.47
C GLN A 200 24.35 4.53 38.35
N VAL A 201 23.81 4.14 37.20
CA VAL A 201 23.36 2.78 36.89
C VAL A 201 23.88 2.38 35.53
N GLY A 202 24.82 1.43 35.50
CA GLY A 202 25.50 1.05 34.26
C GLY A 202 26.23 2.25 33.65
N ASN A 203 25.83 2.62 32.42
CA ASN A 203 26.33 3.81 31.73
C ASN A 203 25.36 5.01 31.79
N ALA A 204 24.24 4.87 32.52
CA ALA A 204 23.22 5.90 32.62
C ALA A 204 23.30 6.64 33.96
N THR A 205 22.92 7.91 33.95
CA THR A 205 22.76 8.75 35.14
C THR A 205 21.29 9.04 35.35
N VAL A 206 20.75 8.71 36.52
CA VAL A 206 19.40 9.13 36.92
C VAL A 206 19.50 10.20 37.99
N LYS A 207 18.79 11.29 37.78
CA LYS A 207 18.63 12.40 38.71
C LYS A 207 17.18 12.54 39.10
N VAL A 208 16.94 12.80 40.37
CA VAL A 208 15.62 13.12 40.91
C VAL A 208 15.72 14.47 41.60
N THR A 209 14.83 15.39 41.27
CA THR A 209 14.77 16.74 41.82
C THR A 209 13.40 16.97 42.42
N GLY A 210 13.35 17.45 43.66
CA GLY A 210 12.10 17.81 44.34
C GLY A 210 12.35 18.75 45.50
N THR A 211 11.30 19.29 46.10
CA THR A 211 11.43 20.18 47.25
C THR A 211 12.09 19.47 48.45
N GLU A 212 12.77 20.22 49.32
CA GLU A 212 13.49 19.68 50.49
C GLU A 212 12.61 18.80 51.40
N ASP A 213 11.30 19.05 51.42
CA ASP A 213 10.29 18.32 52.18
C ASP A 213 9.53 17.24 51.39
N ALA A 214 9.79 17.10 50.08
CA ALA A 214 9.21 16.04 49.24
C ALA A 214 9.59 14.65 49.77
N LEU A 215 10.74 14.53 50.45
CA LEU A 215 11.23 13.28 51.01
C LEU A 215 11.78 13.44 52.43
N PRO A 216 11.63 12.42 53.31
CA PRO A 216 12.20 12.44 54.64
C PRO A 216 13.71 12.70 54.66
N GLU A 217 14.18 13.47 55.65
CA GLU A 217 15.59 13.73 55.83
C GLU A 217 16.38 12.42 56.02
N GLY A 218 17.35 12.18 55.14
CA GLY A 218 18.17 10.95 55.15
C GLY A 218 17.68 9.84 54.20
N ALA A 219 16.60 10.05 53.44
CA ALA A 219 16.23 9.15 52.35
C ALA A 219 17.32 9.08 51.26
N GLN A 220 17.59 7.88 50.74
CA GLN A 220 18.62 7.63 49.73
C GLN A 220 18.01 7.09 48.44
N LEU A 221 18.36 7.71 47.31
CA LEU A 221 18.00 7.25 45.97
C LEU A 221 18.70 5.93 45.65
N THR A 222 17.92 4.93 45.23
CA THR A 222 18.37 3.65 44.71
C THR A 222 17.77 3.45 43.33
N VAL A 223 18.60 3.19 42.33
CA VAL A 223 18.15 2.96 40.95
C VAL A 223 18.74 1.63 40.47
N SER A 224 17.94 0.83 39.77
CA SER A 224 18.38 -0.41 39.13
C SER A 224 17.85 -0.49 37.70
N GLU A 225 18.67 -0.90 36.74
CA GLU A 225 18.22 -1.21 35.37
C GLU A 225 17.64 -2.64 35.36
N ILE A 226 16.47 -2.81 34.77
CA ILE A 226 15.83 -4.12 34.64
C ILE A 226 16.43 -4.86 33.46
N THR A 227 17.37 -5.77 33.73
CA THR A 227 18.09 -6.55 32.71
C THR A 227 17.77 -8.06 32.74
N ALA A 228 16.90 -8.52 33.63
CA ALA A 228 16.56 -9.94 33.72
C ALA A 228 15.56 -10.31 32.61
N GLU A 229 15.94 -11.25 31.72
CA GLU A 229 15.21 -11.55 30.47
C GLU A 229 13.69 -11.72 30.66
N ASN A 230 13.26 -12.53 31.63
CA ASN A 230 11.83 -12.81 31.84
C ASN A 230 11.04 -11.59 32.37
N GLU A 231 11.69 -10.73 33.14
CA GLU A 231 11.07 -9.53 33.73
C GLU A 231 11.03 -8.39 32.70
N LYS A 232 12.13 -8.25 31.95
CA LYS A 232 12.24 -7.35 30.81
C LYS A 232 11.21 -7.67 29.73
N GLU A 233 11.05 -8.94 29.34
CA GLU A 233 10.07 -9.37 28.33
C GLU A 233 8.63 -9.06 28.75
N ALA A 234 8.28 -9.24 30.03
CA ALA A 234 6.93 -8.93 30.53
C ALA A 234 6.62 -7.43 30.49
N ILE A 235 7.59 -6.59 30.88
CA ILE A 235 7.48 -5.13 30.88
C ILE A 235 7.44 -4.59 29.45
N GLU A 236 8.31 -5.09 28.56
CA GLU A 236 8.31 -4.72 27.14
C GLU A 236 6.97 -5.06 26.51
N ASN A 237 6.42 -6.26 26.73
CA ASN A 237 5.12 -6.64 26.17
C ASN A 237 3.98 -5.73 26.67
N ALA A 238 3.96 -5.38 27.95
CA ALA A 238 2.92 -4.52 28.52
C ALA A 238 2.95 -3.11 27.90
N VAL A 239 4.14 -2.54 27.72
CA VAL A 239 4.31 -1.20 27.13
C VAL A 239 4.03 -1.20 25.62
N MET A 240 4.39 -2.29 24.92
CA MET A 240 4.14 -2.44 23.48
C MET A 240 2.64 -2.56 23.17
N GLU A 241 1.85 -3.22 24.03
CA GLU A 241 0.38 -3.21 23.93
C GLU A 241 -0.21 -1.79 23.99
N GLN A 242 0.43 -0.86 24.70
CA GLN A 242 -0.01 0.54 24.83
C GLN A 242 0.40 1.40 23.62
N GLU A 243 1.58 1.16 23.02
CA GLU A 243 2.13 1.94 21.91
C GLU A 243 1.39 1.72 20.58
N ASN A 244 0.54 0.69 20.47
CA ASN A 244 -0.28 0.35 19.28
C ASN A 244 0.49 0.15 17.95
N ASP A 245 1.82 0.35 17.93
CA ASP A 245 2.71 0.24 16.77
C ASP A 245 4.12 -0.21 17.19
N ASP A 246 4.24 -1.49 17.52
CA ASP A 246 5.49 -2.20 17.86
C ASP A 246 6.61 -2.00 16.83
N SER A 247 6.27 -1.56 15.61
CA SER A 247 7.16 -1.51 14.46
C SER A 247 8.02 -0.24 14.41
N ALA A 248 7.63 0.83 15.12
CA ALA A 248 8.43 2.05 15.19
C ALA A 248 9.49 2.01 16.31
N VAL A 249 9.38 1.10 17.27
CA VAL A 249 10.25 1.06 18.46
C VAL A 249 11.64 0.52 18.12
N THR A 250 12.66 1.34 18.35
CA THR A 250 14.08 1.02 18.11
C THR A 250 14.83 0.61 19.38
N ASN A 251 14.41 1.13 20.55
CA ASN A 251 15.01 0.80 21.82
C ASN A 251 14.00 0.89 22.98
N ILE A 252 14.16 0.03 23.98
CA ILE A 252 13.39 0.04 25.23
C ILE A 252 14.36 -0.12 26.40
N VAL A 253 14.29 0.77 27.37
CA VAL A 253 15.11 0.72 28.58
C VAL A 253 14.23 0.93 29.80
N ALA A 254 14.35 0.07 30.81
CA ALA A 254 13.53 0.09 32.01
C ALA A 254 14.37 0.29 33.27
N TYR A 255 13.95 1.22 34.13
CA TYR A 255 14.62 1.57 35.39
C TYR A 255 13.64 1.47 36.57
N ASP A 256 14.02 0.73 37.60
CA ASP A 256 13.36 0.74 38.91
C ASP A 256 13.98 1.85 39.77
N ILE A 257 13.21 2.91 40.03
CA ILE A 257 13.65 4.12 40.73
C ILE A 257 12.96 4.15 42.09
N LYS A 258 13.74 4.11 43.18
CA LYS A 258 13.24 4.01 44.57
C LYS A 258 13.99 4.92 45.54
N PHE A 259 13.32 5.31 46.63
CA PHE A 259 13.99 5.90 47.79
C PHE A 259 13.89 5.00 49.02
N MET A 260 15.01 4.84 49.71
CA MET A 260 15.13 3.99 50.88
C MET A 260 15.46 4.82 52.13
N MET A 261 14.72 4.60 53.21
CA MET A 261 15.00 5.13 54.54
C MET A 261 15.03 3.98 55.54
N ASN A 262 16.16 3.81 56.24
CA ASN A 262 16.35 2.72 57.21
C ASN A 262 16.04 1.30 56.67
N GLY A 263 16.20 1.09 55.36
CA GLY A 263 15.91 -0.19 54.69
C GLY A 263 14.45 -0.41 54.30
N GLN A 264 13.57 0.59 54.46
CA GLN A 264 12.21 0.57 53.95
C GLN A 264 12.05 1.58 52.82
N GLU A 265 11.24 1.24 51.82
CA GLU A 265 10.90 2.15 50.73
C GLU A 265 10.03 3.29 51.25
N VAL A 266 10.31 4.51 50.78
CA VAL A 266 9.54 5.73 51.09
C VAL A 266 9.09 6.39 49.80
N GLN A 267 7.83 6.76 49.75
CA GLN A 267 7.20 7.46 48.63
C GLN A 267 7.30 8.98 48.85
N PRO A 268 7.34 9.79 47.78
CA PRO A 268 7.42 11.22 47.92
C PRO A 268 6.06 11.79 48.38
N SER A 269 6.10 12.89 49.14
CA SER A 269 4.89 13.58 49.64
C SER A 269 4.27 14.53 48.59
N SER A 270 5.07 14.92 47.59
CA SER A 270 4.71 15.71 46.42
C SER A 270 5.42 15.13 45.18
N PRO A 271 4.89 15.31 43.96
CA PRO A 271 5.56 14.84 42.74
C PRO A 271 7.00 15.37 42.64
N VAL A 272 7.90 14.52 42.17
CA VAL A 272 9.31 14.87 41.92
C VAL A 272 9.62 14.77 40.44
N GLN A 273 10.54 15.59 39.95
CA GLN A 273 11.01 15.50 38.57
C GLN A 273 12.13 14.46 38.47
N VAL A 274 12.06 13.60 37.46
CA VAL A 274 13.10 12.63 37.14
C VAL A 274 13.77 13.01 35.83
N SER A 275 15.09 12.96 35.78
CA SER A 275 15.90 13.15 34.57
C SER A 275 16.83 11.96 34.37
N VAL A 276 16.83 11.39 33.17
CA VAL A 276 17.61 10.21 32.80
C VAL A 276 18.53 10.55 31.63
N ASP A 277 19.83 10.52 31.89
CA ASP A 277 20.89 10.56 30.88
C ASP A 277 21.30 9.12 30.56
N SER A 278 20.77 8.57 29.46
CA SER A 278 21.08 7.20 29.03
C SER A 278 21.73 7.21 27.65
N PRO A 279 23.00 6.77 27.50
CA PRO A 279 23.68 6.71 26.20
C PRO A 279 23.05 5.72 25.21
N GLN A 280 22.11 4.89 25.69
CA GLN A 280 21.37 3.95 24.85
C GLN A 280 20.23 4.66 24.09
N ILE A 281 19.84 5.87 24.51
CA ILE A 281 18.80 6.68 23.87
C ILE A 281 19.47 7.80 23.05
N VAL A 282 19.00 8.00 21.83
CA VAL A 282 19.49 9.03 20.90
C VAL A 282 18.52 10.22 20.92
N SER A 283 19.02 11.39 21.33
CA SER A 283 18.22 12.59 21.61
C SER A 283 17.45 13.20 20.41
N ASP A 284 17.64 12.71 19.18
CA ASP A 284 16.99 13.23 17.96
C ASP A 284 15.80 12.37 17.49
N GLN A 285 15.45 11.33 18.23
CA GLN A 285 14.34 10.42 17.97
C GLN A 285 13.17 10.67 18.94
N ASP A 286 11.96 10.29 18.52
CA ASP A 286 10.76 10.42 19.35
C ASP A 286 10.85 9.45 20.55
N THR A 287 10.49 9.92 21.74
CA THR A 287 10.72 9.20 23.00
C THR A 287 9.49 9.30 23.90
N SER A 288 8.96 8.16 24.32
CA SER A 288 7.86 8.06 25.30
C SER A 288 8.41 7.54 26.64
N VAL A 289 7.75 7.88 27.74
CA VAL A 289 8.07 7.35 29.08
C VAL A 289 6.80 6.79 29.71
N TYR A 290 6.86 5.54 30.15
CA TYR A 290 5.75 4.84 30.77
C TYR A 290 6.07 4.44 32.21
N HIS A 291 5.08 4.56 33.09
CA HIS A 291 5.09 3.91 34.41
C HIS A 291 4.47 2.52 34.29
N VAL A 292 5.11 1.53 34.91
CA VAL A 292 4.61 0.15 34.97
C VAL A 292 4.47 -0.28 36.42
N ASP A 293 3.26 -0.65 36.84
CA ASP A 293 2.97 -1.10 38.20
C ASP A 293 3.28 -2.60 38.42
N GLU A 294 3.09 -3.08 39.66
CA GLU A 294 3.33 -4.49 40.03
C GLU A 294 2.41 -5.51 39.30
N ASN A 295 1.34 -5.05 38.65
CA ASN A 295 0.40 -5.87 37.88
C ASN A 295 0.60 -5.72 36.36
N ASN A 296 1.67 -5.04 35.91
CA ASN A 296 1.94 -4.68 34.52
C ASN A 296 0.89 -3.75 33.89
N SER A 297 0.21 -2.93 34.70
CA SER A 297 -0.60 -1.83 34.20
C SER A 297 0.32 -0.70 33.74
N VAL A 298 0.03 -0.10 32.59
CA VAL A 298 0.87 0.91 31.95
C VAL A 298 0.19 2.28 31.94
N GLU A 299 0.89 3.30 32.38
CA GLU A 299 0.48 4.71 32.35
C GLU A 299 1.53 5.55 31.61
N ASP A 300 1.08 6.45 30.74
CA ASP A 300 1.97 7.40 30.05
C ASP A 300 2.33 8.54 31.00
N MET A 301 3.63 8.83 31.12
CA MET A 301 4.17 9.83 32.05
C MET A 301 4.44 11.18 31.38
N ASP A 302 3.99 11.37 30.12
CA ASP A 302 4.20 12.60 29.34
C ASP A 302 5.68 13.03 29.32
N GLY A 303 6.57 12.03 29.22
CA GLY A 303 8.00 12.27 29.22
C GLY A 303 8.47 13.08 28.01
N SER A 304 9.52 13.89 28.21
CA SER A 304 10.07 14.76 27.18
C SER A 304 11.60 14.72 27.17
N VAL A 305 12.22 15.28 26.13
CA VAL A 305 13.69 15.41 26.05
C VAL A 305 14.08 16.86 26.29
N ASP A 306 14.96 17.09 27.28
CA ASP A 306 15.44 18.42 27.64
C ASP A 306 16.48 18.98 26.65
N ALA A 307 16.97 20.20 26.90
CA ALA A 307 17.94 20.86 26.04
C ALA A 307 19.33 20.18 26.01
N ASP A 308 19.64 19.37 27.03
CA ASP A 308 20.89 18.63 27.16
C ASP A 308 20.78 17.21 26.58
N GLY A 309 19.58 16.80 26.16
CA GLY A 309 19.30 15.49 25.56
C GLY A 309 18.89 14.42 26.58
N ASN A 310 18.60 14.79 27.82
CA ASN A 310 18.13 13.87 28.86
C ASN A 310 16.61 13.69 28.78
N ILE A 311 16.13 12.52 29.18
CA ILE A 311 14.72 12.22 29.25
C ILE A 311 14.19 12.73 30.60
N VAL A 312 13.18 13.60 30.59
CA VAL A 312 12.62 14.26 31.78
C VAL A 312 11.12 14.00 31.89
N PHE A 313 10.67 13.59 33.07
CA PHE A 313 9.26 13.32 33.39
C PHE A 313 8.96 13.54 34.88
N ASP A 314 7.71 13.80 35.22
CA ASP A 314 7.27 13.94 36.62
C ASP A 314 6.83 12.60 37.20
N ALA A 315 7.22 12.32 38.45
CA ALA A 315 6.98 11.06 39.14
C ALA A 315 6.22 11.32 40.47
N PRO A 316 4.93 11.00 40.56
CA PRO A 316 4.16 11.13 41.81
C PRO A 316 4.42 9.99 42.81
N HIS A 317 5.00 8.88 42.35
CA HIS A 317 5.40 7.73 43.17
C HIS A 317 6.64 7.08 42.56
N PHE A 318 7.41 6.37 43.36
CA PHE A 318 8.60 5.64 42.93
C PHE A 318 8.24 4.20 42.54
N SER A 319 8.70 3.77 41.36
CA SER A 319 8.37 2.48 40.75
C SER A 319 9.25 2.22 39.50
N THR A 320 8.80 1.32 38.63
CA THR A 320 9.44 1.01 37.34
C THR A 320 9.00 1.99 36.26
N TYR A 321 9.98 2.61 35.60
CA TYR A 321 9.79 3.51 34.48
C TYR A 321 10.45 2.97 33.23
N VAL A 322 9.72 2.98 32.12
CA VAL A 322 10.14 2.43 30.83
C VAL A 322 10.24 3.54 29.81
N ILE A 323 11.43 3.72 29.25
CA ILE A 323 11.72 4.69 28.20
C ILE A 323 11.69 3.95 26.87
N VAL A 324 10.84 4.41 25.95
CA VAL A 324 10.63 3.83 24.62
C VAL A 324 11.13 4.83 23.57
N GLN A 325 12.03 4.39 22.69
CA GLN A 325 12.56 5.21 21.61
C GLN A 325 12.04 4.75 20.25
N LYS A 326 11.48 5.66 19.46
CA LYS A 326 10.90 5.39 18.13
C LYS A 326 11.82 5.87 16.99
N GLY A 327 12.10 5.00 16.01
CA GLY A 327 12.97 5.29 14.86
C GLY A 327 12.27 5.86 13.63
N GLU A 328 12.99 5.99 12.51
CA GLU A 328 12.36 6.26 11.20
C GLU A 328 11.39 5.12 10.85
N ASN A 329 10.15 5.47 10.51
CA ASN A 329 9.09 4.52 10.15
C ASN A 329 9.33 3.77 8.81
N ALA A 330 10.57 3.58 8.34
CA ALA A 330 10.88 2.89 7.09
C ALA A 330 12.23 2.14 7.07
N VAL A 331 12.26 0.97 6.42
CA VAL A 331 13.42 0.09 6.22
C VAL A 331 13.79 -0.05 4.74
N ASN A 332 15.08 -0.23 4.45
CA ASN A 332 15.55 -0.59 3.11
C ASN A 332 15.60 -2.11 2.94
N VAL A 333 15.01 -2.61 1.87
CA VAL A 333 15.05 -4.02 1.48
C VAL A 333 15.72 -4.16 0.13
N THR A 334 16.75 -4.99 0.07
CA THR A 334 17.40 -5.35 -1.19
C THR A 334 16.84 -6.68 -1.70
N ILE A 335 16.33 -6.71 -2.92
CA ILE A 335 15.83 -7.93 -3.56
C ILE A 335 16.84 -8.37 -4.63
N GLN A 336 17.25 -9.64 -4.58
CA GLN A 336 18.26 -10.21 -5.45
C GLN A 336 17.69 -11.42 -6.20
N HIS A 337 18.04 -11.56 -7.48
CA HIS A 337 17.41 -12.53 -8.38
C HIS A 337 18.42 -13.55 -8.92
N TYR A 338 18.25 -14.83 -8.55
CA TYR A 338 19.23 -15.89 -8.78
C TYR A 338 18.69 -17.08 -9.58
N ASP A 339 19.56 -17.72 -10.36
CA ASP A 339 19.28 -19.00 -11.03
C ASP A 339 19.45 -20.18 -10.05
N ALA A 340 18.34 -20.82 -9.67
CA ALA A 340 18.30 -21.97 -8.75
C ALA A 340 18.96 -23.23 -9.33
N THR A 341 19.19 -23.29 -10.65
CA THR A 341 19.83 -24.44 -11.31
C THR A 341 21.36 -24.43 -11.18
N LYS A 342 21.94 -23.31 -10.72
CA LYS A 342 23.38 -23.16 -10.53
C LYS A 342 23.78 -23.49 -9.10
N THR A 343 24.97 -24.06 -8.95
CA THR A 343 25.55 -24.36 -7.63
C THR A 343 26.11 -23.14 -6.91
N THR A 344 26.27 -22.02 -7.63
CA THR A 344 26.67 -20.72 -7.08
C THR A 344 25.60 -19.68 -7.38
N ASP A 345 25.39 -18.76 -6.43
CA ASP A 345 24.49 -17.59 -6.53
C ASP A 345 24.80 -16.76 -7.79
N THR A 346 24.18 -17.13 -8.91
CA THR A 346 24.39 -16.51 -10.23
C THR A 346 23.21 -15.60 -10.52
N LYS A 347 23.46 -14.28 -10.57
CA LYS A 347 22.39 -13.29 -10.78
C LYS A 347 21.86 -13.36 -12.20
N ILE A 348 20.54 -13.24 -12.34
CA ILE A 348 19.84 -13.11 -13.63
C ILE A 348 19.48 -11.65 -13.89
N TYR A 349 19.08 -10.92 -12.85
CA TYR A 349 18.72 -9.50 -12.88
C TYR A 349 19.49 -8.71 -11.83
N ALA A 350 19.65 -7.41 -12.06
CA ALA A 350 20.19 -6.47 -11.10
C ALA A 350 19.30 -6.36 -9.85
N ASP A 351 19.91 -5.94 -8.74
CA ASP A 351 19.25 -5.84 -7.44
C ASP A 351 18.21 -4.72 -7.45
N ASP A 352 17.05 -4.98 -6.84
CA ASP A 352 16.08 -3.94 -6.53
C ASP A 352 16.31 -3.46 -5.10
N VAL A 353 16.21 -2.15 -4.86
CA VAL A 353 16.26 -1.57 -3.51
C VAL A 353 14.93 -0.86 -3.27
N ARG A 354 14.19 -1.31 -2.26
CA ARG A 354 12.90 -0.75 -1.86
C ARG A 354 12.99 -0.12 -0.48
N ARG A 355 12.44 1.08 -0.32
CA ARG A 355 12.26 1.70 0.99
C ARG A 355 10.80 1.54 1.38
N LEU A 356 10.53 0.73 2.39
CA LEU A 356 9.18 0.35 2.82
C LEU A 356 8.96 0.79 4.27
N PRO A 357 7.73 1.10 4.68
CA PRO A 357 7.46 1.33 6.08
C PRO A 357 7.80 0.09 6.92
N VAL A 358 8.08 0.24 8.22
CA VAL A 358 8.27 -0.92 9.09
C VAL A 358 6.96 -1.73 9.16
N GLY A 359 7.03 -3.06 9.09
CA GLY A 359 5.85 -3.91 8.89
C GLY A 359 5.28 -3.86 7.45
N GLY A 360 5.94 -3.13 6.56
CA GLY A 360 5.61 -3.04 5.15
C GLY A 360 5.68 -4.40 4.46
N LYS A 361 4.88 -4.58 3.42
CA LYS A 361 4.74 -5.86 2.71
C LYS A 361 5.29 -5.76 1.30
N ILE A 362 6.15 -6.71 0.95
CA ILE A 362 6.56 -6.94 -0.43
C ILE A 362 5.53 -7.88 -1.05
N ASN A 363 4.65 -7.30 -1.86
CA ASN A 363 3.58 -8.05 -2.53
C ASN A 363 4.02 -8.64 -3.87
N ASP A 364 5.09 -8.11 -4.47
CA ASP A 364 5.70 -8.67 -5.68
C ASP A 364 7.20 -8.46 -5.65
N TYR A 365 7.95 -9.55 -5.55
CA TYR A 365 9.42 -9.60 -5.61
C TYR A 365 9.90 -10.29 -6.90
N THR A 366 8.99 -10.54 -7.85
CA THR A 366 9.30 -11.26 -9.08
C THR A 366 9.65 -10.31 -10.22
N LYS A 367 10.57 -10.75 -11.08
CA LYS A 367 11.16 -9.89 -12.12
C LYS A 367 11.33 -10.59 -13.47
N ALA A 368 11.26 -11.92 -13.46
CA ALA A 368 11.76 -12.79 -14.51
C ALA A 368 10.60 -13.53 -15.19
N ASP A 369 10.03 -12.94 -16.25
CA ASP A 369 8.84 -13.46 -16.94
C ASP A 369 9.02 -14.90 -17.45
N ASN A 370 10.21 -15.22 -17.98
CA ASN A 370 10.56 -16.54 -18.49
C ASN A 370 10.94 -17.56 -17.39
N TRP A 371 10.75 -17.21 -16.13
CA TRP A 371 11.18 -18.00 -14.99
C TRP A 371 10.05 -18.15 -13.95
N THR A 372 10.15 -19.18 -13.12
CA THR A 372 9.22 -19.44 -12.02
C THR A 372 10.01 -19.36 -10.71
N VAL A 373 9.43 -18.75 -9.68
CA VAL A 373 10.04 -18.72 -8.35
C VAL A 373 10.09 -20.15 -7.81
N ASP A 374 11.29 -20.58 -7.41
CA ASP A 374 11.54 -21.87 -6.77
C ASP A 374 11.43 -21.76 -5.25
N HIS A 375 12.19 -20.84 -4.66
CA HIS A 375 12.12 -20.51 -3.24
C HIS A 375 12.65 -19.10 -2.97
N VAL A 376 12.33 -18.58 -1.78
CA VAL A 376 12.75 -17.24 -1.34
C VAL A 376 13.49 -17.36 0.00
N VAL A 377 14.61 -16.65 0.13
CA VAL A 377 15.42 -16.60 1.34
C VAL A 377 15.51 -15.16 1.84
N GLN A 378 15.13 -14.93 3.09
CA GLN A 378 15.35 -13.66 3.77
C GLN A 378 16.65 -13.71 4.56
N VAL A 379 17.46 -12.67 4.46
CA VAL A 379 18.72 -12.51 5.18
C VAL A 379 18.66 -11.25 6.03
N ILE A 380 18.77 -11.41 7.35
CA ILE A 380 18.80 -10.32 8.35
C ILE A 380 20.07 -10.50 9.18
N ASP A 381 20.89 -9.46 9.29
CA ASP A 381 22.14 -9.47 10.08
C ASP A 381 23.05 -10.67 9.78
N GLY A 382 23.11 -11.10 8.52
CA GLY A 382 23.90 -12.26 8.06
C GLY A 382 23.27 -13.62 8.34
N THR A 383 22.11 -13.69 8.98
CA THR A 383 21.35 -14.93 9.23
C THR A 383 20.33 -15.15 8.13
N SER A 384 20.39 -16.32 7.47
CA SER A 384 19.49 -16.68 6.36
C SER A 384 18.33 -17.57 6.82
N LYS A 385 17.11 -17.26 6.37
CA LYS A 385 15.88 -18.03 6.60
C LYS A 385 15.12 -18.22 5.29
N THR A 386 14.88 -19.46 4.89
CA THR A 386 13.97 -19.76 3.77
C THR A 386 12.52 -19.48 4.19
N LEU A 387 11.80 -18.71 3.39
CA LEU A 387 10.40 -18.36 3.64
C LEU A 387 9.48 -19.46 3.12
N THR A 388 8.47 -19.82 3.92
CA THR A 388 7.47 -20.84 3.57
C THR A 388 6.16 -20.24 3.05
N ASN A 389 5.84 -19.01 3.45
CA ASN A 389 4.76 -18.22 2.87
C ASN A 389 5.39 -17.03 2.14
N THR A 390 5.15 -16.95 0.84
CA THR A 390 5.72 -15.92 -0.02
C THR A 390 4.65 -15.02 -0.64
N ASP A 391 3.37 -15.23 -0.34
CA ASP A 391 2.30 -14.40 -0.91
C ASP A 391 2.39 -12.94 -0.39
N LYS A 392 2.95 -12.76 0.81
CA LYS A 392 3.23 -11.47 1.45
C LYS A 392 4.47 -11.58 2.32
N ILE A 393 5.57 -10.94 1.93
CA ILE A 393 6.79 -10.89 2.74
C ILE A 393 6.75 -9.62 3.57
N GLU A 394 6.54 -9.76 4.86
CA GLU A 394 6.56 -8.66 5.82
C GLU A 394 8.00 -8.35 6.24
N VAL A 395 8.35 -7.08 6.25
CA VAL A 395 9.70 -6.60 6.56
C VAL A 395 9.65 -5.61 7.72
N ASN A 396 10.33 -5.96 8.81
CA ASN A 396 10.42 -5.15 10.02
C ASN A 396 11.83 -4.63 10.30
N LYS A 397 12.82 -5.08 9.50
CA LYS A 397 14.22 -4.67 9.59
C LYS A 397 14.81 -4.60 8.18
N GLU A 398 15.92 -3.87 8.05
CA GLU A 398 16.70 -3.91 6.82
C GLU A 398 17.11 -5.35 6.53
N CYS A 399 16.84 -5.81 5.31
CA CYS A 399 17.09 -7.19 4.94
C CYS A 399 17.42 -7.35 3.46
N THR A 400 17.96 -8.52 3.11
CA THR A 400 18.10 -8.96 1.73
C THR A 400 17.15 -10.12 1.45
N ILE A 401 16.29 -9.96 0.45
CA ILE A 401 15.42 -11.02 -0.07
C ILE A 401 16.09 -11.62 -1.30
N LYS A 402 16.58 -12.85 -1.19
CA LYS A 402 17.10 -13.62 -2.32
C LYS A 402 15.98 -14.46 -2.91
N VAL A 403 15.68 -14.23 -4.17
CA VAL A 403 14.67 -14.96 -4.94
C VAL A 403 15.38 -15.90 -5.89
N TYR A 404 15.13 -17.20 -5.72
CA TYR A 404 15.71 -18.24 -6.56
C TYR A 404 14.68 -18.69 -7.58
N TYR A 405 15.10 -18.81 -8.84
CA TYR A 405 14.23 -19.09 -9.97
C TYR A 405 14.61 -20.39 -10.68
N THR A 406 13.59 -21.13 -11.14
CA THR A 406 13.75 -22.19 -12.13
C THR A 406 13.26 -21.72 -13.52
N PRO A 407 13.96 -22.08 -14.61
CA PRO A 407 13.57 -21.62 -15.95
C PRO A 407 12.27 -22.29 -16.40
N LYS A 408 11.34 -21.50 -16.96
CA LYS A 408 10.18 -22.06 -17.65
C LYS A 408 10.62 -22.68 -18.97
N THR A 409 9.92 -23.74 -19.40
CA THR A 409 10.17 -24.38 -20.68
C THR A 409 8.94 -24.27 -21.58
N THR A 410 9.16 -23.85 -22.82
CA THR A 410 8.10 -23.75 -23.84
C THR A 410 8.69 -23.89 -25.24
N THR A 411 7.84 -23.86 -26.25
CA THR A 411 8.21 -23.85 -27.66
C THR A 411 7.67 -22.58 -28.29
N VAL A 412 8.52 -21.85 -29.02
CA VAL A 412 8.17 -20.60 -29.71
C VAL A 412 8.39 -20.77 -31.20
N ASP A 413 7.41 -20.38 -32.01
CA ASP A 413 7.58 -20.30 -33.46
C ASP A 413 7.92 -18.85 -33.83
N GLY A 414 9.03 -18.65 -34.51
CA GLY A 414 9.46 -17.37 -35.05
C GLY A 414 9.31 -17.31 -36.56
N ALA A 415 8.82 -16.21 -37.10
CA ALA A 415 8.69 -16.04 -38.54
C ALA A 415 10.06 -16.00 -39.22
N THR A 416 10.13 -16.55 -40.43
CA THR A 416 11.38 -16.61 -41.20
C THR A 416 11.11 -16.47 -42.68
N THR A 417 12.08 -15.90 -43.42
CA THR A 417 12.04 -15.85 -44.87
C THR A 417 13.09 -16.78 -45.45
N PHE A 418 12.63 -17.66 -46.34
CA PHE A 418 13.48 -18.52 -47.15
C PHE A 418 13.58 -18.03 -48.59
N TYR A 419 14.76 -18.19 -49.17
CA TYR A 419 15.07 -17.82 -50.55
C TYR A 419 15.62 -19.05 -51.26
N ASP A 420 14.88 -19.63 -52.19
CA ASP A 420 15.30 -20.78 -53.00
C ASP A 420 15.99 -20.27 -54.27
N TYR A 421 17.24 -20.68 -54.49
CA TYR A 421 18.09 -20.20 -55.58
C TYR A 421 18.32 -21.29 -56.63
N THR A 422 17.85 -21.06 -57.85
CA THR A 422 18.10 -22.02 -58.95
C THR A 422 19.46 -21.76 -59.60
N VAL A 423 20.45 -22.60 -59.28
CA VAL A 423 21.84 -22.45 -59.76
C VAL A 423 21.94 -22.80 -61.24
N LYS A 424 21.27 -23.85 -61.70
CA LYS A 424 21.20 -24.18 -63.14
C LYS A 424 19.80 -24.59 -63.55
N VAL A 425 19.23 -23.89 -64.54
CA VAL A 425 17.99 -24.35 -65.17
C VAL A 425 18.32 -25.39 -66.24
N LYS A 426 17.88 -26.64 -66.06
CA LYS A 426 18.07 -27.77 -67.01
C LYS A 426 17.74 -27.36 -68.45
N ASP A 427 18.52 -27.91 -69.39
CA ASP A 427 18.34 -27.74 -70.83
C ASP A 427 18.38 -26.28 -71.34
N THR A 428 18.95 -25.37 -70.54
CA THR A 428 19.19 -23.96 -70.89
C THR A 428 20.53 -23.46 -70.36
N ASN A 429 20.82 -22.16 -70.50
CA ASN A 429 21.92 -21.46 -69.84
C ASN A 429 21.42 -20.40 -68.84
N TYR A 430 20.18 -20.51 -68.34
CA TYR A 430 19.70 -19.60 -67.29
C TYR A 430 20.18 -20.06 -65.92
N SER A 431 20.57 -19.10 -65.08
CA SER A 431 21.08 -19.32 -63.73
C SER A 431 20.74 -18.13 -62.86
N PHE A 432 20.52 -18.35 -61.56
CA PHE A 432 20.50 -17.26 -60.58
C PHE A 432 21.79 -16.43 -60.63
N ASN A 433 22.93 -17.08 -60.84
CA ASN A 433 24.25 -16.44 -60.89
C ASN A 433 24.48 -15.58 -62.14
N GLN A 434 23.54 -15.51 -63.08
CA GLN A 434 23.59 -14.53 -64.18
C GLN A 434 23.20 -13.11 -63.74
N LEU A 435 22.49 -12.98 -62.60
CA LEU A 435 22.06 -11.71 -62.04
C LEU A 435 23.25 -11.00 -61.39
N THR A 436 23.25 -9.68 -61.29
CA THR A 436 24.29 -8.89 -60.60
C THR A 436 23.61 -7.71 -59.93
N ASN A 437 24.16 -7.24 -58.82
CA ASN A 437 23.72 -6.01 -58.16
C ASN A 437 24.45 -4.76 -58.70
N GLY A 438 25.34 -4.92 -59.68
CA GLY A 438 26.00 -3.83 -60.38
C GLY A 438 27.17 -3.20 -59.61
N THR A 439 27.61 -3.79 -58.50
CA THR A 439 28.74 -3.30 -57.68
C THR A 439 30.09 -3.94 -58.04
N ALA A 440 30.16 -4.69 -59.15
CA ALA A 440 31.33 -5.41 -59.63
C ALA A 440 32.62 -4.57 -59.56
N LYS A 441 33.49 -4.91 -58.59
CA LYS A 441 34.90 -4.52 -58.61
C LYS A 441 35.62 -5.47 -59.57
N ASN A 442 36.80 -5.09 -60.08
CA ASN A 442 37.67 -5.95 -60.92
C ASN A 442 38.17 -7.25 -60.22
N ASN A 443 37.57 -7.65 -59.09
CA ASN A 443 38.06 -8.66 -58.14
C ASN A 443 37.15 -9.89 -58.03
N GLY A 444 36.09 -10.01 -58.84
CA GLY A 444 35.18 -11.17 -58.84
C GLY A 444 33.89 -10.98 -58.05
N LYS A 445 33.09 -12.05 -57.97
CA LYS A 445 31.69 -12.08 -57.54
C LYS A 445 31.41 -13.28 -56.62
N ILE A 446 30.56 -13.09 -55.61
CA ILE A 446 30.01 -14.18 -54.79
C ILE A 446 28.87 -14.86 -55.56
N ILE A 447 28.91 -16.19 -55.68
CA ILE A 447 27.87 -16.97 -56.39
C ILE A 447 27.21 -18.02 -55.48
N ALA A 448 26.00 -18.44 -55.87
CA ALA A 448 25.32 -19.60 -55.28
C ALA A 448 25.94 -20.89 -55.84
N GLY A 449 26.26 -21.84 -54.97
CA GLY A 449 26.98 -23.05 -55.36
C GLY A 449 28.48 -22.84 -55.59
N GLU A 450 29.24 -23.92 -55.50
CA GLU A 450 30.64 -23.97 -55.92
C GLU A 450 30.78 -23.72 -57.45
N ASN A 451 31.94 -23.25 -57.88
CA ASN A 451 32.25 -23.09 -59.31
C ASN A 451 31.96 -24.36 -60.14
N LYS A 452 32.29 -25.55 -59.62
CA LYS A 452 32.06 -26.83 -60.31
C LYS A 452 30.57 -27.17 -60.52
N GLN A 453 29.68 -26.56 -59.75
CA GLN A 453 28.23 -26.77 -59.81
C GLN A 453 27.54 -25.84 -60.83
N ASN A 454 28.28 -24.86 -61.36
CA ASN A 454 27.77 -23.80 -62.22
C ASN A 454 28.05 -24.04 -63.71
N TYR A 455 27.34 -23.31 -64.57
CA TYR A 455 27.75 -23.19 -65.98
C TYR A 455 29.08 -22.44 -66.06
N SER A 456 29.94 -22.78 -67.04
CA SER A 456 31.24 -22.14 -67.21
C SER A 456 31.16 -20.62 -67.37
N SER A 457 30.07 -20.08 -67.90
CA SER A 457 29.82 -18.64 -68.04
C SER A 457 29.45 -17.91 -66.75
N TYR A 458 29.14 -18.64 -65.67
CA TYR A 458 28.76 -18.09 -64.37
C TYR A 458 29.68 -18.55 -63.23
N GLN A 459 30.84 -19.12 -63.58
CA GLN A 459 31.93 -19.35 -62.65
C GLN A 459 32.68 -18.04 -62.40
N ASP A 460 33.16 -17.84 -61.17
CA ASP A 460 33.89 -16.66 -60.77
C ASP A 460 34.98 -16.99 -59.73
N SER A 461 36.14 -16.35 -59.85
CA SER A 461 37.27 -16.52 -58.93
C SER A 461 37.44 -15.26 -58.09
N LEU A 462 36.63 -15.19 -57.04
CA LEU A 462 36.75 -14.18 -55.99
C LEU A 462 37.65 -14.74 -54.87
N LYS A 463 38.74 -14.02 -54.57
CA LYS A 463 39.62 -14.33 -53.45
C LYS A 463 39.55 -13.29 -52.35
N VAL A 464 39.31 -13.75 -51.13
CA VAL A 464 39.29 -12.93 -49.91
C VAL A 464 40.16 -13.62 -48.86
N GLY A 465 41.08 -12.87 -48.23
CA GLY A 465 42.04 -13.45 -47.27
C GLY A 465 42.91 -14.58 -47.86
N GLY A 466 43.11 -14.60 -49.19
CA GLY A 466 43.85 -15.66 -49.89
C GLY A 466 43.08 -16.95 -50.18
N LYS A 467 41.79 -17.03 -49.79
CA LYS A 467 40.91 -18.18 -50.00
C LYS A 467 39.92 -17.91 -51.15
N GLU A 468 39.57 -18.93 -51.92
CA GLU A 468 38.54 -18.86 -52.96
C GLU A 468 37.14 -18.88 -52.31
N VAL A 469 36.32 -17.86 -52.55
CA VAL A 469 34.99 -17.71 -51.94
C VAL A 469 33.96 -18.69 -52.50
N ASN A 470 34.14 -19.10 -53.76
CA ASN A 470 33.21 -19.92 -54.54
C ASN A 470 33.70 -21.38 -54.70
N ALA A 471 34.56 -21.82 -53.79
CA ALA A 471 35.06 -23.19 -53.74
C ALA A 471 35.16 -23.65 -52.29
N TRP A 472 34.94 -24.95 -52.04
CA TRP A 472 35.15 -25.51 -50.72
C TRP A 472 36.61 -25.32 -50.27
N THR A 473 36.79 -24.75 -49.08
CA THR A 473 38.11 -24.42 -48.52
C THR A 473 38.94 -25.64 -48.11
N GLY A 474 38.34 -26.83 -48.13
CA GLY A 474 38.98 -28.08 -47.77
C GLY A 474 38.89 -28.38 -46.27
N LYS A 475 39.22 -29.62 -45.91
CA LYS A 475 39.17 -30.08 -44.52
C LYS A 475 40.13 -29.26 -43.63
N GLY A 476 39.57 -28.54 -42.67
CA GLY A 476 40.33 -27.61 -41.82
C GLY A 476 40.80 -26.33 -42.54
N GLY A 477 40.28 -26.04 -43.74
CA GLY A 477 40.57 -24.83 -44.51
C GLY A 477 40.00 -23.55 -43.90
N GLY A 478 38.99 -23.69 -43.04
CA GLY A 478 38.37 -22.63 -42.25
C GLY A 478 37.58 -21.61 -43.07
N VAL A 479 36.85 -20.74 -42.38
CA VAL A 479 35.92 -19.76 -42.97
C VAL A 479 36.60 -18.64 -43.77
N VAL A 480 35.82 -17.93 -44.58
CA VAL A 480 36.16 -16.71 -45.31
C VAL A 480 35.32 -15.56 -44.76
N THR A 481 35.95 -14.64 -44.02
CA THR A 481 35.28 -13.48 -43.40
C THR A 481 35.32 -12.26 -44.31
N GLU A 482 34.66 -11.18 -43.88
CA GLU A 482 34.57 -9.87 -44.54
C GLU A 482 33.80 -9.90 -45.88
N LEU A 483 32.92 -10.88 -46.06
CA LEU A 483 32.03 -10.94 -47.23
C LEU A 483 30.86 -9.96 -47.10
N LEU A 484 30.32 -9.79 -45.89
CA LEU A 484 29.18 -8.94 -45.59
C LEU A 484 29.63 -7.58 -45.02
N GLN A 485 28.96 -6.50 -45.45
CA GLN A 485 29.13 -5.17 -44.88
C GLN A 485 28.14 -4.90 -43.72
N GLY A 486 26.89 -5.34 -43.87
CA GLY A 486 25.80 -5.11 -42.92
C GLY A 486 24.47 -4.94 -43.65
N LEU A 487 23.60 -4.10 -43.12
CA LEU A 487 22.33 -3.69 -43.73
C LEU A 487 22.36 -2.22 -44.14
N ASP A 488 21.62 -1.86 -45.20
CA ASP A 488 21.35 -0.46 -45.54
C ASP A 488 20.23 0.15 -44.67
N ALA A 489 19.94 1.44 -44.87
CA ALA A 489 18.90 2.14 -44.12
C ALA A 489 17.47 1.59 -44.32
N ASN A 490 17.25 0.78 -45.37
CA ASN A 490 15.96 0.13 -45.65
C ASN A 490 15.94 -1.32 -45.15
N GLY A 491 17.00 -1.78 -44.47
CA GLY A 491 17.13 -3.16 -44.00
C GLY A 491 17.51 -4.18 -45.08
N ASN A 492 17.99 -3.73 -46.26
CA ASN A 492 18.50 -4.62 -47.29
C ASN A 492 19.92 -5.08 -46.95
N VAL A 493 20.25 -6.31 -47.30
CA VAL A 493 21.57 -6.90 -47.06
C VAL A 493 22.60 -6.31 -48.04
N VAL A 494 23.75 -5.88 -47.52
CA VAL A 494 24.83 -5.29 -48.32
C VAL A 494 26.11 -6.11 -48.18
N PHE A 495 26.63 -6.59 -49.30
CA PHE A 495 27.89 -7.33 -49.39
C PHE A 495 29.05 -6.43 -49.82
N ASN A 496 30.29 -6.79 -49.44
CA ASN A 496 31.50 -6.06 -49.84
C ASN A 496 31.92 -6.28 -51.31
N TYR A 497 31.30 -7.27 -51.96
CA TYR A 497 31.57 -7.76 -53.31
C TYR A 497 30.26 -7.91 -54.10
N ASP A 498 30.35 -7.99 -55.44
CA ASP A 498 29.19 -8.21 -56.30
C ASP A 498 28.56 -9.59 -56.04
N GLU A 499 27.24 -9.65 -56.22
CA GLU A 499 26.43 -10.82 -55.89
C GLU A 499 25.09 -10.82 -56.70
N PRO A 500 24.43 -11.97 -56.88
CA PRO A 500 23.25 -12.13 -57.75
C PRO A 500 21.90 -11.64 -57.20
N GLY A 501 21.88 -11.04 -56.01
CA GLY A 501 20.70 -10.63 -55.25
C GLY A 501 20.31 -11.64 -54.16
N PHE A 502 21.26 -12.09 -53.35
CA PHE A 502 21.01 -12.85 -52.14
C PHE A 502 20.13 -12.06 -51.18
N PHE A 503 19.20 -12.74 -50.49
CA PHE A 503 18.29 -12.16 -49.49
C PHE A 503 17.40 -11.01 -49.98
N VAL A 504 17.21 -10.86 -51.29
CA VAL A 504 16.26 -9.87 -51.85
C VAL A 504 14.84 -10.43 -51.77
N ASN A 505 13.95 -9.69 -51.10
CA ASN A 505 12.54 -10.03 -50.83
C ASN A 505 11.63 -9.95 -52.07
N GLN A 506 12.06 -10.52 -53.19
CA GLN A 506 11.30 -10.54 -54.43
C GLN A 506 11.62 -11.79 -55.26
N ASP A 507 10.60 -12.44 -55.79
CA ASP A 507 10.77 -13.50 -56.79
C ASP A 507 11.48 -12.97 -58.03
N LYS A 508 12.41 -13.76 -58.59
CA LYS A 508 13.02 -13.49 -59.89
C LYS A 508 12.76 -14.65 -60.83
N THR A 509 12.23 -14.36 -62.02
CA THR A 509 11.80 -15.41 -62.97
C THR A 509 12.31 -15.18 -64.39
N VAL A 510 12.40 -16.25 -65.16
CA VAL A 510 12.67 -16.27 -66.60
C VAL A 510 11.66 -17.14 -67.33
N GLN A 511 11.51 -16.91 -68.63
CA GLN A 511 10.68 -17.75 -69.51
C GLN A 511 11.57 -18.72 -70.29
N VAL A 512 11.28 -20.02 -70.18
CA VAL A 512 11.96 -21.10 -70.91
C VAL A 512 10.91 -21.82 -71.74
N GLY A 513 10.89 -21.53 -73.05
CA GLY A 513 9.77 -21.92 -73.90
C GLY A 513 8.47 -21.30 -73.38
N ASN A 514 7.48 -22.14 -73.07
CA ASN A 514 6.18 -21.71 -72.50
C ASN A 514 6.12 -21.82 -70.97
N ALA A 515 7.21 -22.21 -70.29
CA ALA A 515 7.24 -22.42 -68.86
C ALA A 515 7.94 -21.27 -68.14
N LYS A 516 7.30 -20.74 -67.09
CA LYS A 516 7.90 -19.82 -66.12
C LYS A 516 8.82 -20.60 -65.19
N ARG A 517 10.08 -20.20 -65.11
CA ARG A 517 11.08 -20.77 -64.18
C ARG A 517 11.52 -19.70 -63.18
N TYR A 518 11.64 -20.06 -61.92
CA TYR A 518 12.18 -19.20 -60.89
C TYR A 518 13.70 -19.31 -60.90
N LEU A 519 14.38 -18.18 -60.79
CA LEU A 519 15.81 -18.11 -60.47
C LEU A 519 16.00 -17.84 -58.97
N ARG A 520 15.07 -17.09 -58.39
CA ARG A 520 14.90 -16.93 -56.96
C ARG A 520 13.41 -17.03 -56.64
N LYS A 521 13.04 -17.91 -55.71
CA LYS A 521 11.68 -17.97 -55.13
C LYS A 521 11.76 -17.62 -53.65
N VAL A 522 10.89 -16.72 -53.21
CA VAL A 522 10.82 -16.27 -51.81
C VAL A 522 9.61 -16.92 -51.13
N TYR A 523 9.82 -17.39 -49.89
CA TYR A 523 8.82 -17.97 -49.00
C TYR A 523 8.85 -17.20 -47.68
N THR A 524 7.72 -16.60 -47.29
CA THR A 524 7.60 -15.75 -46.09
C THR A 524 6.66 -16.34 -45.04
N ASP A 525 6.06 -17.49 -45.33
CA ASP A 525 5.08 -18.19 -44.51
C ASP A 525 5.69 -19.30 -43.64
N TYR A 526 6.99 -19.57 -43.79
CA TYR A 526 7.71 -20.54 -42.99
C TYR A 526 7.99 -20.01 -41.59
N LYS A 527 8.16 -20.93 -40.64
CA LYS A 527 8.48 -20.64 -39.24
C LYS A 527 9.66 -21.46 -38.74
N LEU A 528 10.55 -20.84 -37.98
CA LEU A 528 11.56 -21.52 -37.17
C LEU A 528 10.98 -21.81 -35.79
N THR A 529 11.02 -23.07 -35.38
CA THR A 529 10.58 -23.48 -34.05
C THR A 529 11.79 -23.55 -33.12
N PHE A 530 11.73 -22.84 -32.00
CA PHE A 530 12.75 -22.81 -30.95
C PHE A 530 12.21 -23.45 -29.66
N ASN A 531 13.03 -24.30 -29.05
CA ASN A 531 12.80 -24.72 -27.68
C ASN A 531 13.35 -23.64 -26.76
N GLN A 532 12.48 -23.05 -25.95
CA GLN A 532 12.85 -22.01 -24.98
C GLN A 532 13.00 -22.63 -23.59
N THR A 533 14.08 -22.28 -22.89
CA THR A 533 14.31 -22.59 -21.48
C THR A 533 14.85 -21.34 -20.80
N GLY A 534 14.02 -20.68 -19.98
CA GLY A 534 14.31 -19.34 -19.47
C GLY A 534 14.47 -18.35 -20.63
N ASP A 535 15.57 -17.59 -20.62
CA ASP A 535 15.90 -16.64 -21.69
C ASP A 535 16.72 -17.27 -22.83
N THR A 536 16.90 -18.59 -22.83
CA THR A 536 17.67 -19.32 -23.86
C THR A 536 16.76 -20.00 -24.87
N TYR A 537 17.06 -19.81 -26.15
CA TYR A 537 16.33 -20.31 -27.29
C TYR A 537 17.24 -21.19 -28.14
N THR A 538 16.87 -22.45 -28.32
CA THR A 538 17.61 -23.40 -29.15
C THR A 538 16.75 -23.79 -30.35
N LEU A 539 17.25 -23.59 -31.57
CA LEU A 539 16.55 -23.99 -32.79
C LEU A 539 16.29 -25.50 -32.74
N SER A 540 15.02 -25.90 -32.92
CA SER A 540 14.61 -27.31 -32.88
C SER A 540 14.15 -27.80 -34.25
N SER A 541 13.35 -27.02 -34.98
CA SER A 541 12.83 -27.43 -36.29
C SER A 541 12.37 -26.27 -37.17
N VAL A 542 12.01 -26.58 -38.41
CA VAL A 542 11.38 -25.64 -39.36
C VAL A 542 10.00 -26.15 -39.75
N LYS A 543 9.00 -25.27 -39.80
CA LYS A 543 7.64 -25.54 -40.28
C LYS A 543 7.34 -24.71 -41.53
N ASP A 544 6.52 -25.24 -42.43
CA ASP A 544 6.00 -24.50 -43.58
C ASP A 544 4.76 -23.65 -43.23
N GLY A 545 4.18 -22.97 -44.22
CA GLY A 545 2.98 -22.15 -44.05
C GLY A 545 1.71 -22.92 -43.65
N ASN A 546 1.70 -24.26 -43.79
CA ASN A 546 0.61 -25.11 -43.29
C ASN A 546 0.86 -25.60 -41.86
N GLY A 547 2.01 -25.24 -41.26
CA GLY A 547 2.44 -25.71 -39.95
C GLY A 547 3.08 -27.10 -39.96
N GLU A 548 3.34 -27.69 -41.12
CA GLU A 548 3.98 -29.00 -41.23
C GLU A 548 5.49 -28.89 -41.04
N LYS A 549 6.05 -29.75 -40.18
CA LYS A 549 7.49 -29.81 -39.93
C LYS A 549 8.25 -30.31 -41.17
N GLN A 550 9.20 -29.51 -41.65
CA GLN A 550 10.02 -29.80 -42.82
C GLN A 550 11.39 -30.40 -42.48
N THR A 551 12.06 -29.87 -41.46
CA THR A 551 13.36 -30.40 -41.01
C THR A 551 13.59 -30.17 -39.51
N THR A 552 14.65 -30.77 -38.97
CA THR A 552 15.13 -30.61 -37.59
C THR A 552 16.48 -29.92 -37.61
N SER A 553 16.77 -29.12 -36.59
CA SER A 553 18.11 -28.54 -36.34
C SER A 553 19.20 -29.63 -36.26
N GLY A 554 20.41 -29.29 -36.70
CA GLY A 554 21.55 -30.21 -36.75
C GLY A 554 21.92 -30.64 -38.17
N SER A 555 22.43 -31.87 -38.30
CA SER A 555 22.80 -32.46 -39.59
C SER A 555 21.57 -32.74 -40.46
N ASP A 556 21.75 -32.70 -41.78
CA ASP A 556 20.69 -32.86 -42.78
C ASP A 556 19.62 -31.74 -42.74
N PHE A 557 20.06 -30.49 -42.56
CA PHE A 557 19.17 -29.32 -42.46
C PHE A 557 18.68 -28.84 -43.84
N PHE A 558 17.69 -29.53 -44.41
CA PHE A 558 17.11 -29.16 -45.72
C PHE A 558 15.62 -28.74 -45.62
N PRO A 559 15.31 -27.50 -45.22
CA PRO A 559 13.93 -27.05 -44.98
C PRO A 559 13.07 -26.91 -46.23
N LEU A 560 13.67 -26.86 -47.43
CA LEU A 560 12.98 -26.63 -48.70
C LEU A 560 12.90 -27.88 -49.59
N ASP A 561 13.19 -29.07 -49.07
CA ASP A 561 13.13 -30.34 -49.82
C ASP A 561 11.76 -30.59 -50.47
N ASN A 562 10.68 -30.19 -49.79
CA ASN A 562 9.29 -30.36 -50.23
C ASN A 562 8.90 -29.47 -51.41
N VAL A 563 9.51 -28.28 -51.52
CA VAL A 563 9.21 -27.27 -52.55
C VAL A 563 10.28 -27.17 -53.63
N LYS A 564 11.31 -28.03 -53.59
CA LYS A 564 12.38 -28.04 -54.60
C LYS A 564 11.82 -28.12 -56.02
N VAL A 565 12.53 -27.48 -56.95
CA VAL A 565 12.16 -27.46 -58.36
C VAL A 565 12.75 -28.64 -59.14
N ASP A 566 11.98 -29.22 -60.07
CA ASP A 566 12.40 -30.37 -60.89
C ASP A 566 13.40 -29.99 -61.99
N TYR A 567 13.52 -28.70 -62.28
CA TYR A 567 14.38 -28.12 -63.30
C TYR A 567 15.74 -27.64 -62.76
N GLU A 568 16.07 -27.87 -61.50
CA GLU A 568 17.42 -27.64 -60.96
C GLU A 568 18.40 -28.67 -61.54
N GLY A 569 19.41 -28.20 -62.26
CA GLY A 569 20.41 -28.97 -62.99
C GLY A 569 21.83 -28.92 -62.39
N ALA A 570 22.01 -28.27 -61.24
CA ALA A 570 23.18 -28.37 -60.38
C ALA A 570 23.08 -29.61 -59.49
N TYR A 571 23.88 -29.67 -58.42
CA TYR A 571 23.87 -30.82 -57.51
C TYR A 571 22.56 -30.87 -56.75
N THR A 572 21.95 -32.05 -56.70
CA THR A 572 20.68 -32.29 -55.99
C THR A 572 20.76 -33.52 -55.11
N LYS A 573 21.86 -34.26 -55.10
CA LYS A 573 22.09 -35.39 -54.22
C LYS A 573 23.50 -35.32 -53.62
N LYS A 574 23.69 -35.97 -52.47
CA LYS A 574 25.02 -36.08 -51.83
C LYS A 574 26.03 -36.77 -52.76
N GLU A 575 25.59 -37.79 -53.51
CA GLU A 575 26.41 -38.48 -54.53
C GLU A 575 26.91 -37.60 -55.67
N ASP A 576 26.31 -36.43 -55.90
CA ASP A 576 26.82 -35.45 -56.87
C ASP A 576 28.11 -34.78 -56.36
N SER A 577 28.36 -34.84 -55.05
CA SER A 577 29.53 -34.28 -54.36
C SER A 577 30.55 -35.36 -53.96
N SER A 578 31.62 -34.97 -53.25
CA SER A 578 32.60 -35.91 -52.69
C SER A 578 32.09 -36.67 -51.45
N ILE A 579 30.86 -36.43 -51.02
CA ILE A 579 30.23 -37.03 -49.84
C ILE A 579 29.53 -38.33 -50.25
N SER A 580 29.85 -39.42 -49.56
CA SER A 580 29.25 -40.73 -49.83
C SER A 580 27.91 -40.92 -49.11
N GLY A 581 26.86 -41.30 -49.84
CA GLY A 581 25.60 -41.80 -49.29
C GLY A 581 24.35 -41.09 -49.82
N GLY A 582 23.19 -41.75 -49.75
CA GLY A 582 21.87 -41.15 -49.98
C GLY A 582 21.46 -40.92 -51.45
N ASN A 583 20.42 -41.63 -51.89
CA ASN A 583 19.74 -41.35 -53.18
C ASN A 583 18.67 -40.24 -53.05
N LYS A 584 18.51 -39.67 -51.85
CA LYS A 584 17.53 -38.63 -51.58
C LYS A 584 17.97 -37.36 -52.28
N THR A 585 17.00 -36.74 -52.96
CA THR A 585 17.19 -35.43 -53.58
C THR A 585 16.96 -34.35 -52.52
N HIS A 586 17.87 -33.39 -52.46
CA HIS A 586 17.85 -32.27 -51.51
C HIS A 586 17.86 -30.92 -52.22
N ASN A 587 17.37 -29.89 -51.53
CA ASN A 587 17.57 -28.50 -51.93
C ASN A 587 18.85 -27.93 -51.30
N TYR A 588 19.90 -27.79 -52.10
CA TYR A 588 21.24 -27.38 -51.69
C TYR A 588 21.54 -25.89 -51.88
N TYR A 589 20.57 -25.08 -52.27
CA TYR A 589 20.83 -23.69 -52.65
C TYR A 589 19.73 -22.80 -52.11
N PHE A 590 19.86 -22.42 -50.84
CA PHE A 590 18.87 -21.57 -50.20
C PHE A 590 19.48 -20.59 -49.21
N GLY A 591 18.83 -19.45 -49.08
CA GLY A 591 19.06 -18.50 -48.00
C GLY A 591 17.95 -18.61 -46.96
N MET A 592 18.27 -18.28 -45.71
CA MET A 592 17.35 -18.14 -44.60
C MET A 592 17.65 -16.83 -43.87
N ARG A 593 16.63 -16.01 -43.66
CA ARG A 593 16.73 -14.79 -42.87
C ARG A 593 15.65 -14.75 -41.81
N TYR A 594 16.04 -14.40 -40.59
CA TYR A 594 15.12 -14.01 -39.52
C TYR A 594 15.76 -12.92 -38.67
N ASP A 595 14.93 -12.06 -38.09
CA ASP A 595 15.36 -10.96 -37.24
C ASP A 595 14.87 -11.23 -35.80
N VAL A 596 15.70 -10.96 -34.79
CA VAL A 596 15.36 -11.11 -33.36
C VAL A 596 15.53 -9.78 -32.67
N THR A 597 14.45 -9.29 -32.08
CA THR A 597 14.44 -8.03 -31.34
C THR A 597 14.45 -8.32 -29.85
N PHE A 598 15.23 -7.56 -29.08
CA PHE A 598 15.35 -7.76 -27.63
C PHE A 598 15.72 -6.45 -26.93
N LYS A 599 15.39 -6.36 -25.64
CA LYS A 599 15.78 -5.24 -24.77
C LYS A 599 16.43 -5.80 -23.51
N VAL A 600 17.54 -5.21 -23.10
CA VAL A 600 18.35 -5.73 -21.97
C VAL A 600 17.83 -5.23 -20.63
N GLY A 601 17.57 -3.93 -20.49
CA GLY A 601 17.09 -3.33 -19.25
C GLY A 601 17.99 -3.62 -18.05
N ASP A 602 17.43 -4.24 -17.03
CA ASP A 602 18.07 -4.63 -15.77
C ASP A 602 18.57 -6.09 -15.76
N TYR A 603 18.54 -6.77 -16.91
CA TYR A 603 19.12 -8.10 -17.07
C TYR A 603 20.64 -8.05 -16.89
N VAL A 604 21.20 -9.00 -16.12
CA VAL A 604 22.65 -9.14 -15.91
C VAL A 604 23.15 -10.56 -16.19
N GLY A 605 22.28 -11.44 -16.66
CA GLY A 605 22.60 -12.82 -17.01
C GLY A 605 23.39 -12.98 -18.31
N PRO A 606 23.56 -14.23 -18.80
CA PRO A 606 24.26 -14.50 -20.04
C PRO A 606 23.59 -13.86 -21.26
N LEU A 607 24.35 -13.14 -22.09
CA LEU A 607 23.83 -12.47 -23.29
C LEU A 607 24.68 -12.87 -24.50
N ASN A 608 24.21 -13.84 -25.29
CA ASN A 608 25.03 -14.43 -26.35
C ASN A 608 24.24 -15.02 -27.50
N TYR A 609 24.92 -15.20 -28.64
CA TYR A 609 24.46 -15.98 -29.77
C TYR A 609 25.54 -16.99 -30.15
N SER A 610 25.13 -18.23 -30.46
CA SER A 610 25.99 -19.34 -30.85
C SER A 610 25.47 -20.04 -32.09
N PHE A 611 26.39 -20.40 -32.98
CA PHE A 611 26.12 -21.20 -34.16
C PHE A 611 27.12 -22.33 -34.33
N THR A 612 26.67 -23.41 -34.95
CA THR A 612 27.52 -24.45 -35.51
C THR A 612 26.93 -24.94 -36.83
N GLY A 613 27.73 -24.89 -37.90
CA GLY A 613 27.29 -25.31 -39.23
C GLY A 613 28.38 -25.21 -40.30
N ASP A 614 28.23 -25.93 -41.41
CA ASP A 614 29.11 -25.91 -42.59
C ASP A 614 28.72 -24.82 -43.61
N ASP A 615 27.59 -24.16 -43.35
CA ASP A 615 27.01 -23.11 -44.17
C ASP A 615 27.49 -21.72 -43.80
N ASP A 616 27.25 -20.77 -44.70
CA ASP A 616 27.50 -19.37 -44.43
C ASP A 616 26.57 -18.84 -43.34
N LEU A 617 27.14 -18.18 -42.34
CA LEU A 617 26.38 -17.44 -41.34
C LEU A 617 26.94 -16.04 -41.11
N TRP A 618 26.05 -15.05 -41.17
CA TRP A 618 26.29 -13.72 -40.62
C TRP A 618 25.21 -13.36 -39.59
N VAL A 619 25.66 -12.76 -38.49
CA VAL A 619 24.76 -12.16 -37.49
C VAL A 619 25.11 -10.69 -37.38
N VAL A 620 24.13 -9.83 -37.62
CA VAL A 620 24.29 -8.37 -37.65
C VAL A 620 23.50 -7.75 -36.50
N LEU A 621 24.19 -7.07 -35.60
CA LEU A 621 23.58 -6.26 -34.53
C LEU A 621 23.27 -4.85 -35.04
N ASP A 622 22.03 -4.42 -34.84
CA ASP A 622 21.49 -3.09 -35.15
C ASP A 622 21.79 -2.63 -36.59
N GLY A 623 21.77 -3.58 -37.52
CA GLY A 623 21.97 -3.38 -38.96
C GLY A 623 23.39 -2.98 -39.38
N LYS A 624 24.28 -2.61 -38.44
CA LYS A 624 25.60 -2.06 -38.77
C LYS A 624 26.77 -2.95 -38.34
N GLN A 625 26.64 -3.66 -37.23
CA GLN A 625 27.75 -4.38 -36.62
C GLN A 625 27.64 -5.88 -36.92
N VAL A 626 28.51 -6.41 -37.77
CA VAL A 626 28.62 -7.87 -37.96
C VAL A 626 29.31 -8.46 -36.71
N VAL A 627 28.57 -9.24 -35.92
CA VAL A 627 29.03 -9.84 -34.66
C VAL A 627 29.42 -11.31 -34.80
N ILE A 628 28.87 -12.01 -35.79
CA ILE A 628 29.34 -13.31 -36.27
C ILE A 628 29.51 -13.22 -37.78
N ASP A 629 30.64 -13.74 -38.24
CA ASP A 629 31.00 -13.84 -39.65
C ASP A 629 31.68 -15.19 -39.84
N LEU A 630 30.95 -16.09 -40.49
CA LEU A 630 31.35 -17.42 -40.90
C LEU A 630 30.95 -17.58 -42.36
N GLY A 631 31.56 -16.80 -43.25
CA GLY A 631 31.33 -16.91 -44.68
C GLY A 631 32.23 -17.96 -45.35
N GLY A 632 32.03 -18.17 -46.65
CA GLY A 632 32.78 -19.15 -47.44
C GLY A 632 32.14 -20.54 -47.44
N ILE A 633 32.58 -21.41 -48.35
CA ILE A 633 32.15 -22.81 -48.39
C ILE A 633 33.17 -23.61 -47.56
N HIS A 634 32.78 -24.12 -46.40
CA HIS A 634 33.70 -24.71 -45.42
C HIS A 634 33.13 -25.94 -44.72
N ASP A 635 33.95 -26.68 -43.99
CA ASP A 635 33.45 -27.70 -43.05
C ASP A 635 32.74 -27.03 -41.87
N ALA A 636 31.95 -27.80 -41.10
CA ALA A 636 31.26 -27.28 -39.92
C ALA A 636 32.18 -26.44 -39.01
N ALA A 637 31.82 -25.19 -38.82
CA ALA A 637 32.50 -24.21 -37.97
C ALA A 637 31.58 -23.76 -36.83
N ASP A 638 32.16 -23.54 -35.66
CA ASP A 638 31.45 -23.01 -34.49
C ASP A 638 31.89 -21.58 -34.16
N LYS A 639 30.93 -20.76 -33.73
CA LYS A 639 31.22 -19.42 -33.21
C LYS A 639 30.17 -19.00 -32.20
N THR A 640 30.63 -18.47 -31.07
CA THR A 640 29.80 -17.83 -30.05
C THR A 640 30.26 -16.39 -29.88
N VAL A 641 29.30 -15.47 -29.78
CA VAL A 641 29.56 -14.07 -29.46
C VAL A 641 28.90 -13.69 -28.15
N ASN A 642 29.63 -12.99 -27.29
CA ASN A 642 29.10 -12.35 -26.10
C ASN A 642 28.65 -10.92 -26.48
N LEU A 643 27.36 -10.65 -26.37
CA LEU A 643 26.80 -9.36 -26.80
C LEU A 643 27.07 -8.24 -25.78
N TRP A 644 27.45 -8.58 -24.54
CA TRP A 644 27.97 -7.59 -23.57
C TRP A 644 29.23 -6.87 -24.06
N ASP A 645 29.95 -7.43 -25.05
CA ASP A 645 31.10 -6.76 -25.66
C ASP A 645 30.67 -5.56 -26.55
N TYR A 646 29.37 -5.43 -26.85
CA TYR A 646 28.80 -4.41 -27.73
C TYR A 646 27.77 -3.53 -27.00
N ILE A 647 26.99 -4.07 -26.06
CA ILE A 647 25.98 -3.35 -25.27
C ILE A 647 26.58 -3.05 -23.88
N LYS A 648 27.04 -1.82 -23.64
CA LYS A 648 27.87 -1.52 -22.45
C LYS A 648 27.27 -0.49 -21.52
N THR A 649 26.67 0.55 -22.08
CA THR A 649 26.14 1.66 -21.30
C THR A 649 24.72 1.37 -20.85
N ASP A 650 24.25 2.07 -19.80
CA ASP A 650 22.86 1.95 -19.38
C ASP A 650 21.91 2.49 -20.45
N GLU A 651 22.34 3.46 -21.26
CA GLU A 651 21.60 3.92 -22.45
C GLU A 651 21.43 2.80 -23.48
N ASP A 652 22.51 2.06 -23.80
CA ASP A 652 22.42 0.89 -24.69
C ASP A 652 21.44 -0.13 -24.11
N LYS A 653 21.55 -0.46 -22.81
CA LYS A 653 20.65 -1.45 -22.17
C LYS A 653 19.17 -1.05 -22.26
N GLN A 654 18.86 0.24 -22.26
CA GLN A 654 17.48 0.73 -22.36
C GLN A 654 16.96 0.78 -23.80
N GLN A 655 17.84 0.70 -24.80
CA GLN A 655 17.50 0.65 -26.20
C GLN A 655 16.95 -0.73 -26.61
N GLU A 656 16.05 -0.77 -27.59
CA GLU A 656 15.71 -2.01 -28.28
C GLU A 656 16.77 -2.34 -29.34
N HIS A 657 17.31 -3.54 -29.28
CA HIS A 657 18.31 -4.05 -30.22
C HIS A 657 17.69 -5.06 -31.19
N THR A 658 18.29 -5.19 -32.37
CA THR A 658 17.90 -6.19 -33.38
C THR A 658 19.12 -7.00 -33.82
N LEU A 659 19.04 -8.32 -33.73
CA LEU A 659 19.93 -9.24 -34.43
C LEU A 659 19.28 -9.67 -35.74
N THR A 660 19.93 -9.40 -36.87
CA THR A 660 19.57 -9.99 -38.17
C THR A 660 20.46 -11.18 -38.44
N ILE A 661 19.84 -12.34 -38.61
CA ILE A 661 20.53 -13.60 -38.89
C ILE A 661 20.38 -13.90 -40.39
N LEU A 662 21.51 -14.07 -41.06
CA LEU A 662 21.61 -14.39 -42.48
C LEU A 662 22.35 -15.72 -42.59
N TYR A 663 21.62 -16.77 -42.94
CA TYR A 663 22.16 -18.10 -43.16
C TYR A 663 22.02 -18.47 -44.64
N MET A 664 23.03 -19.12 -45.22
CA MET A 664 22.97 -19.52 -46.62
C MET A 664 23.70 -20.84 -46.85
N GLU A 665 22.96 -21.82 -47.35
CA GLU A 665 23.49 -23.08 -47.86
C GLU A 665 23.91 -22.92 -49.32
N ARG A 666 25.16 -23.28 -49.61
CA ARG A 666 25.81 -23.09 -50.92
C ARG A 666 26.32 -24.38 -51.56
N GLY A 667 25.71 -25.51 -51.22
CA GLY A 667 25.81 -26.77 -51.94
C GLY A 667 27.00 -27.63 -51.59
N ALA A 668 27.51 -27.55 -50.35
CA ALA A 668 28.63 -28.37 -49.89
C ALA A 668 28.24 -29.83 -49.62
N GLY A 669 26.95 -30.12 -49.43
CA GLY A 669 26.40 -31.48 -49.42
C GLY A 669 26.09 -32.08 -48.05
N GLU A 670 26.70 -31.62 -46.96
CA GLU A 670 26.43 -32.14 -45.60
C GLU A 670 25.24 -31.43 -44.92
N SER A 671 25.18 -30.10 -45.01
CA SER A 671 24.15 -29.21 -44.46
C SER A 671 23.88 -29.40 -42.96
N ASN A 672 24.42 -28.48 -42.17
CA ASN A 672 24.39 -28.51 -40.73
C ASN A 672 24.04 -27.13 -40.19
N CYS A 673 22.93 -27.04 -39.46
CA CYS A 673 22.50 -25.78 -38.86
C CYS A 673 22.08 -26.01 -37.42
N LYS A 674 22.91 -25.55 -36.48
CA LYS A 674 22.58 -25.45 -35.06
C LYS A 674 22.70 -24.01 -34.62
N MET A 675 21.62 -23.47 -34.06
CA MET A 675 21.54 -22.10 -33.56
C MET A 675 21.05 -22.10 -32.13
N ASN A 676 21.71 -21.31 -31.27
CA ASN A 676 21.29 -21.09 -29.90
C ASN A 676 21.57 -19.64 -29.50
N PHE A 677 20.63 -18.97 -28.84
CA PHE A 677 20.86 -17.64 -28.29
C PHE A 677 20.24 -17.49 -26.91
N THR A 678 20.86 -16.67 -26.07
CA THR A 678 20.32 -16.26 -24.76
C THR A 678 20.13 -14.75 -24.78
N LEU A 679 18.86 -14.32 -24.81
CA LEU A 679 18.44 -12.93 -24.94
C LEU A 679 17.19 -12.70 -24.06
N PRO A 680 17.20 -11.74 -23.12
CA PRO A 680 16.03 -11.41 -22.32
C PRO A 680 14.93 -10.80 -23.21
N SER A 681 13.67 -11.14 -22.92
CA SER A 681 12.49 -10.59 -23.61
C SER A 681 12.58 -10.65 -25.14
N ALA A 682 13.16 -11.72 -25.69
CA ALA A 682 13.39 -11.84 -27.12
C ALA A 682 12.11 -12.11 -27.92
N HIS A 683 11.94 -11.37 -29.01
CA HIS A 683 10.85 -11.54 -29.96
C HIS A 683 11.41 -11.81 -31.36
N ILE A 684 11.02 -12.92 -31.98
CA ILE A 684 11.45 -13.27 -33.33
C ILE A 684 10.51 -12.57 -34.31
N SER A 685 11.03 -11.55 -34.98
CA SER A 685 10.28 -10.64 -35.83
C SER A 685 10.28 -11.08 -37.30
N GLU A 686 9.22 -10.71 -38.02
CA GLU A 686 9.11 -10.95 -39.46
C GLU A 686 10.12 -10.12 -40.27
N VAL A 687 10.60 -10.72 -41.35
CA VAL A 687 11.52 -10.09 -42.31
C VAL A 687 10.66 -9.46 -43.42
N GLY A 688 10.24 -8.21 -43.23
CA GLY A 688 9.47 -7.49 -44.24
C GLY A 688 8.92 -6.14 -43.77
N GLN A 689 8.63 -5.25 -44.73
CA GLN A 689 7.92 -3.99 -44.48
C GLN A 689 6.42 -4.25 -44.25
N VAL A 690 6.08 -4.85 -43.10
CA VAL A 690 4.70 -4.81 -42.61
C VAL A 690 4.56 -3.50 -41.84
N PRO A 691 3.57 -2.64 -42.16
CA PRO A 691 3.30 -1.43 -41.37
C PRO A 691 3.07 -1.81 -39.91
N MET A 692 3.89 -1.27 -39.02
CA MET A 692 3.83 -1.50 -37.58
C MET A 692 3.70 -0.16 -36.85
N ALA A 693 3.10 -0.19 -35.67
CA ALA A 693 2.90 0.98 -34.83
C ALA A 693 3.65 0.85 -33.51
N ASP A 694 4.04 1.99 -32.95
CA ASP A 694 4.52 2.09 -31.58
C ASP A 694 3.45 2.74 -30.71
N LEU A 695 3.38 2.33 -29.44
CA LEU A 695 2.53 2.89 -28.41
C LEU A 695 3.39 3.38 -27.25
N THR A 696 3.38 4.69 -27.01
CA THR A 696 4.03 5.29 -25.84
C THR A 696 2.99 5.69 -24.80
N LEU A 697 3.25 5.33 -23.55
CA LEU A 697 2.42 5.64 -22.39
C LEU A 697 3.27 6.33 -21.33
N LYS A 698 2.62 7.07 -20.44
CA LYS A 698 3.25 7.67 -19.27
C LYS A 698 2.51 7.27 -18.00
N LYS A 699 3.20 6.58 -17.11
CA LYS A 699 2.71 6.27 -15.77
C LYS A 699 2.85 7.50 -14.88
N VAL A 700 1.76 7.92 -14.24
CA VAL A 700 1.75 9.12 -13.39
C VAL A 700 1.02 8.93 -12.05
N ASN A 701 1.27 9.83 -11.10
CA ASN A 701 0.46 10.00 -9.87
C ASN A 701 -0.70 11.00 -10.11
N THR A 702 -1.48 11.26 -9.06
CA THR A 702 -2.60 12.22 -9.03
C THR A 702 -2.21 13.67 -9.38
N LYS A 703 -0.91 14.00 -9.32
CA LYS A 703 -0.32 15.32 -9.66
C LYS A 703 0.29 15.35 -11.07
N ALA A 704 0.11 14.30 -11.85
CA ALA A 704 0.71 14.10 -13.18
C ALA A 704 2.25 14.01 -13.21
N GLU A 705 2.88 13.69 -12.08
CA GLU A 705 4.31 13.41 -11.99
C GLU A 705 4.59 11.96 -12.38
N GLY A 706 5.73 11.70 -13.03
CA GLY A 706 6.09 10.37 -13.52
C GLY A 706 6.37 9.36 -12.41
N LEU A 707 5.90 8.12 -12.57
CA LEU A 707 6.15 7.02 -11.64
C LEU A 707 6.93 5.90 -12.32
N ALA A 708 8.06 5.53 -11.73
CA ALA A 708 8.91 4.45 -12.21
C ALA A 708 8.41 3.07 -11.77
N ASN A 709 8.93 2.03 -12.42
CA ASN A 709 8.82 0.63 -12.04
C ASN A 709 7.41 0.00 -12.10
N ALA A 710 6.39 0.71 -12.58
CA ALA A 710 5.14 0.07 -13.00
C ALA A 710 5.41 -0.89 -14.16
N ARG A 711 4.87 -2.12 -14.08
CA ARG A 711 4.96 -3.13 -15.13
C ARG A 711 3.63 -3.25 -15.87
N PHE A 712 3.71 -3.32 -17.18
CA PHE A 712 2.57 -3.50 -18.06
C PHE A 712 2.76 -4.71 -18.95
N THR A 713 1.69 -5.44 -19.21
CA THR A 713 1.61 -6.47 -20.25
C THR A 713 0.65 -6.01 -21.34
N LEU A 714 1.08 -6.13 -22.60
CA LEU A 714 0.24 -5.96 -23.78
C LEU A 714 0.09 -7.32 -24.48
N GLU A 715 -1.11 -7.89 -24.46
CA GLU A 715 -1.43 -9.19 -25.07
C GLU A 715 -2.20 -8.98 -26.38
N ASN A 716 -1.76 -9.55 -27.50
CA ASN A 716 -2.56 -9.60 -28.72
C ASN A 716 -3.73 -10.57 -28.53
N ASP A 717 -4.95 -10.09 -28.71
CA ASP A 717 -6.16 -10.85 -28.39
C ASP A 717 -6.30 -12.12 -29.24
N SER A 718 -5.77 -12.10 -30.48
CA SER A 718 -5.89 -13.19 -31.45
C SER A 718 -4.72 -14.18 -31.39
N THR A 719 -3.48 -13.70 -31.40
CA THR A 719 -2.28 -14.56 -31.42
C THR A 719 -1.85 -15.02 -30.03
N LYS A 720 -2.32 -14.33 -28.98
CA LYS A 720 -1.89 -14.50 -27.58
C LYS A 720 -0.42 -14.17 -27.34
N GLU A 721 0.23 -13.53 -28.30
CA GLU A 721 1.57 -12.97 -28.14
C GLU A 721 1.54 -11.84 -27.10
N LYS A 722 2.56 -11.78 -26.25
CA LYS A 722 2.68 -10.82 -25.16
C LYS A 722 3.93 -9.98 -25.31
N GLN A 723 3.81 -8.69 -25.02
CA GLN A 723 4.94 -7.81 -24.76
C GLN A 723 4.83 -7.29 -23.33
N SER A 724 5.98 -7.09 -22.67
CA SER A 724 6.07 -6.49 -21.34
C SER A 724 6.84 -5.17 -21.43
N ALA A 725 6.42 -4.17 -20.67
CA ALA A 725 7.13 -2.90 -20.56
C ALA A 725 7.16 -2.40 -19.11
N VAL A 726 8.26 -1.75 -18.73
CA VAL A 726 8.46 -1.16 -17.40
C VAL A 726 8.63 0.34 -17.55
N SER A 727 7.96 1.12 -16.70
CA SER A 727 8.09 2.59 -16.68
C SER A 727 9.45 3.04 -16.15
N GLY A 728 10.08 3.97 -16.87
CA GLY A 728 11.32 4.62 -16.47
C GLY A 728 11.13 5.65 -15.35
N THR A 729 12.21 6.31 -14.95
CA THR A 729 12.22 7.32 -13.87
C THR A 729 11.30 8.51 -14.12
N ASP A 730 11.03 8.85 -15.37
CA ASP A 730 10.10 9.90 -15.80
C ASP A 730 8.67 9.38 -16.00
N GLY A 731 8.41 8.09 -15.73
CA GLY A 731 7.15 7.40 -15.94
C GLY A 731 6.92 6.87 -17.36
N THR A 732 7.83 7.11 -18.30
CA THR A 732 7.61 6.72 -19.70
C THR A 732 7.82 5.22 -19.89
N LEU A 733 6.91 4.57 -20.63
CA LEU A 733 7.08 3.21 -21.15
C LEU A 733 6.60 3.14 -22.60
N SER A 734 7.06 2.15 -23.37
CA SER A 734 6.65 1.99 -24.77
C SER A 734 6.56 0.53 -25.19
N PHE A 735 5.60 0.25 -26.08
CA PHE A 735 5.46 -1.00 -26.81
C PHE A 735 5.71 -0.70 -28.29
N THR A 736 6.59 -1.47 -28.91
CA THR A 736 7.10 -1.21 -30.26
C THR A 736 6.68 -2.33 -31.21
N LYS A 737 6.69 -2.03 -32.51
CA LYS A 737 6.49 -3.03 -33.58
C LYS A 737 5.14 -3.77 -33.50
N LEU A 738 4.10 -3.07 -33.06
CA LEU A 738 2.75 -3.63 -32.96
C LEU A 738 2.14 -3.80 -34.35
N ARG A 739 1.66 -5.01 -34.64
CA ARG A 739 0.94 -5.33 -35.89
C ARG A 739 -0.51 -4.91 -35.82
N GLU A 740 -1.16 -4.82 -36.98
CA GLU A 740 -2.61 -4.67 -37.07
C GLU A 740 -3.33 -5.71 -36.19
N GLY A 741 -4.26 -5.25 -35.39
CA GLY A 741 -5.01 -6.10 -34.47
C GLY A 741 -5.39 -5.39 -33.19
N THR A 742 -6.13 -6.12 -32.36
CA THR A 742 -6.59 -5.67 -31.04
C THR A 742 -5.74 -6.32 -29.96
N TYR A 743 -5.34 -5.51 -28.99
CA TYR A 743 -4.53 -5.92 -27.86
C TYR A 743 -5.20 -5.51 -26.55
N THR A 744 -4.93 -6.27 -25.49
CA THR A 744 -5.30 -5.95 -24.12
C THR A 744 -4.07 -5.47 -23.35
N LEU A 745 -4.12 -4.24 -22.86
CA LEU A 745 -3.10 -3.64 -22.01
C LEU A 745 -3.55 -3.75 -20.55
N THR A 746 -2.67 -4.28 -19.71
CA THR A 746 -2.91 -4.47 -18.27
C THR A 746 -1.71 -3.94 -17.50
N GLU A 747 -1.95 -3.12 -16.46
CA GLU A 747 -0.94 -2.88 -15.43
C GLU A 747 -0.86 -4.15 -14.57
N THR A 748 0.26 -4.87 -14.66
CA THR A 748 0.46 -6.10 -13.90
C THR A 748 1.06 -5.82 -12.53
N VAL A 749 1.79 -4.72 -12.39
CA VAL A 749 2.43 -4.31 -11.12
C VAL A 749 2.41 -2.79 -11.02
N ALA A 750 1.89 -2.25 -9.92
CA ALA A 750 1.94 -0.82 -9.60
C ALA A 750 3.32 -0.38 -9.11
N PRO A 751 3.65 0.92 -9.23
CA PRO A 751 4.78 1.53 -8.51
C PRO A 751 4.67 1.36 -6.99
N ASP A 752 5.82 1.29 -6.31
CA ASP A 752 5.88 1.19 -4.84
C ASP A 752 5.12 2.34 -4.15
N GLY A 753 4.29 1.99 -3.16
CA GLY A 753 3.43 2.95 -2.44
C GLY A 753 2.10 3.28 -3.11
N TYR A 754 1.83 2.71 -4.29
CA TYR A 754 0.61 2.92 -5.07
C TYR A 754 -0.22 1.63 -5.21
N VAL A 755 -1.53 1.80 -5.35
CA VAL A 755 -2.47 0.70 -5.60
C VAL A 755 -2.43 0.34 -7.09
N ALA A 756 -2.37 -0.97 -7.39
CA ALA A 756 -2.47 -1.49 -8.75
C ALA A 756 -3.81 -1.13 -9.40
N SER A 757 -3.75 -0.61 -10.61
CA SER A 757 -4.95 -0.32 -11.39
C SER A 757 -5.65 -1.62 -11.77
N ALA A 758 -6.89 -1.80 -11.31
CA ALA A 758 -7.77 -2.86 -11.81
C ALA A 758 -8.29 -2.59 -13.24
N THR A 759 -8.04 -1.39 -13.77
CA THR A 759 -8.46 -1.02 -15.13
C THR A 759 -7.58 -1.73 -16.17
N THR A 760 -8.23 -2.31 -17.18
CA THR A 760 -7.59 -2.78 -18.41
C THR A 760 -7.95 -1.85 -19.56
N TRP A 761 -7.09 -1.78 -20.57
CA TRP A 761 -7.31 -0.95 -21.75
C TRP A 761 -7.22 -1.80 -23.00
N LYS A 762 -7.90 -1.35 -24.06
CA LYS A 762 -7.76 -1.92 -25.39
C LYS A 762 -6.83 -1.05 -26.22
N VAL A 763 -5.88 -1.67 -26.90
CA VAL A 763 -5.07 -0.98 -27.91
C VAL A 763 -5.50 -1.53 -29.25
N ASN A 764 -5.97 -0.65 -30.14
CA ASN A 764 -6.30 -1.04 -31.49
C ASN A 764 -5.26 -0.48 -32.44
N VAL A 765 -4.61 -1.38 -33.18
CA VAL A 765 -3.63 -1.03 -34.20
C VAL A 765 -4.29 -1.18 -35.56
N THR A 766 -4.36 -0.09 -36.31
CA THR A 766 -4.99 -0.05 -37.64
C THR A 766 -3.96 0.33 -38.71
N VAL A 767 -4.08 -0.25 -39.90
CA VAL A 767 -3.20 0.04 -41.03
C VAL A 767 -3.94 0.88 -42.06
N ASN A 768 -3.37 2.03 -42.42
CA ASN A 768 -3.86 2.91 -43.48
C ASN A 768 -2.73 3.14 -44.48
N GLY A 769 -2.72 2.38 -45.58
CA GLY A 769 -1.64 2.42 -46.57
C GLY A 769 -0.35 1.78 -46.05
N GLU A 770 0.77 2.51 -46.07
CA GLU A 770 2.07 2.06 -45.55
C GLU A 770 2.30 2.41 -44.07
N THR A 771 1.34 3.07 -43.42
CA THR A 771 1.45 3.51 -42.02
C THR A 771 0.46 2.78 -41.13
N ALA A 772 0.93 2.30 -39.97
CA ALA A 772 0.09 1.78 -38.90
C ALA A 772 -0.02 2.79 -37.75
N THR A 773 -1.12 2.76 -37.00
CA THR A 773 -1.34 3.64 -35.85
C THR A 773 -1.95 2.87 -34.69
N ALA A 774 -1.34 2.97 -33.51
CA ALA A 774 -1.84 2.40 -32.27
C ALA A 774 -2.66 3.45 -31.50
N THR A 775 -3.90 3.11 -31.16
CA THR A 775 -4.79 3.99 -30.39
C THR A 775 -5.26 3.28 -29.13
N LEU A 776 -5.23 3.99 -27.99
CA LEU A 776 -5.67 3.46 -26.70
C LEU A 776 -7.17 3.74 -26.50
N TYR A 777 -7.88 2.72 -26.03
CA TYR A 777 -9.30 2.73 -25.70
C TYR A 777 -9.48 2.23 -24.27
N GLN A 778 -10.62 2.57 -23.67
CA GLN A 778 -11.05 1.96 -22.42
C GLN A 778 -11.31 0.45 -22.61
N ALA A 779 -11.55 -0.28 -21.52
CA ALA A 779 -11.80 -1.73 -21.54
C ALA A 779 -12.91 -2.16 -22.51
N ASP A 780 -13.88 -1.28 -22.80
CA ASP A 780 -14.98 -1.49 -23.74
C ASP A 780 -14.54 -1.62 -25.21
N GLY A 781 -13.29 -1.27 -25.54
CA GLY A 781 -12.74 -1.30 -26.90
C GLY A 781 -13.34 -0.28 -27.87
N THR A 782 -14.17 0.66 -27.40
CA THR A 782 -14.87 1.64 -28.25
C THR A 782 -14.66 3.08 -27.81
N THR A 783 -14.49 3.34 -26.51
CA THR A 783 -14.27 4.69 -25.98
C THR A 783 -12.79 5.03 -26.05
N ALA A 784 -12.40 5.91 -26.96
CA ALA A 784 -11.00 6.32 -27.13
C ALA A 784 -10.51 7.13 -25.92
N VAL A 785 -9.33 6.79 -25.41
CA VAL A 785 -8.63 7.60 -24.41
C VAL A 785 -8.01 8.80 -25.12
N THR A 786 -8.11 10.00 -24.56
CA THR A 786 -7.50 11.20 -25.18
C THR A 786 -6.07 11.38 -24.67
N PRO A 787 -5.06 11.45 -25.56
CA PRO A 787 -3.68 11.69 -25.14
C PRO A 787 -3.49 13.14 -24.71
N VAL A 788 -2.70 13.37 -23.67
CA VAL A 788 -2.28 14.69 -23.21
C VAL A 788 -0.91 14.97 -23.82
N ASN A 789 -0.79 16.03 -24.63
CA ASN A 789 0.44 16.35 -25.38
C ASN A 789 0.97 15.19 -26.25
N GLY A 790 0.07 14.36 -26.80
CA GLY A 790 0.44 13.23 -27.66
C GLY A 790 0.84 11.95 -26.92
N VAL A 791 0.74 11.90 -25.59
CA VAL A 791 1.03 10.70 -24.78
C VAL A 791 -0.18 10.32 -23.93
N TYR A 792 -0.45 9.02 -23.81
CA TYR A 792 -1.53 8.53 -22.93
C TYR A 792 -1.02 8.40 -21.49
N ASN A 793 -1.72 9.01 -20.55
CA ASN A 793 -1.36 8.95 -19.13
C ASN A 793 -2.14 7.83 -18.43
N ILE A 794 -1.43 6.97 -17.70
CA ILE A 794 -2.01 5.95 -16.82
C ILE A 794 -1.74 6.33 -15.37
N GLN A 795 -2.78 6.65 -14.61
CA GLN A 795 -2.68 7.19 -13.25
C GLN A 795 -2.85 6.11 -12.18
N ASN A 796 -2.01 6.12 -11.14
CA ASN A 796 -2.23 5.34 -9.89
C ASN A 796 -2.35 6.30 -8.71
N GLN A 797 -2.90 5.78 -7.63
CA GLN A 797 -3.17 6.49 -6.38
C GLN A 797 -2.46 5.79 -5.24
N THR A 798 -2.07 6.52 -4.20
CA THR A 798 -1.54 5.90 -2.98
C THR A 798 -2.64 5.15 -2.24
N GLN A 799 -2.27 4.28 -1.31
CA GLN A 799 -3.24 3.59 -0.45
C GLN A 799 -4.11 4.58 0.33
N GLU A 800 -3.54 5.67 0.82
CA GLU A 800 -4.24 6.74 1.56
C GLU A 800 -5.18 7.54 0.65
N GLU A 801 -4.73 7.96 -0.53
CA GLU A 801 -5.58 8.68 -1.50
C GLU A 801 -6.76 7.80 -1.95
N HIS A 802 -6.48 6.53 -2.22
CA HIS A 802 -7.50 5.54 -2.57
C HIS A 802 -8.50 5.35 -1.41
N THR A 803 -8.00 5.23 -0.17
CA THR A 803 -8.83 5.07 1.05
C THR A 803 -9.67 6.31 1.33
N GLN A 804 -9.11 7.52 1.21
CA GLN A 804 -9.80 8.77 1.49
C GLN A 804 -10.84 9.14 0.41
N MET A 805 -10.67 8.61 -0.81
CA MET A 805 -11.68 8.65 -1.87
C MET A 805 -12.87 7.74 -1.59
N ILE A 806 -12.64 6.57 -0.97
CA ILE A 806 -13.67 5.53 -0.81
C ILE A 806 -14.19 5.35 0.61
N LEU A 807 -13.66 6.09 1.60
CA LEU A 807 -13.98 5.94 3.02
C LEU A 807 -14.16 7.32 3.70
N ASP A 808 -15.24 7.47 4.44
CA ASP A 808 -15.42 8.42 5.53
C ASP A 808 -15.16 7.67 6.84
N TYR A 809 -14.24 8.15 7.66
CA TYR A 809 -13.98 7.57 8.97
C TYR A 809 -13.92 8.66 10.04
N ASP A 810 -14.34 8.31 11.24
CA ASP A 810 -14.35 9.19 12.40
C ASP A 810 -13.99 8.41 13.67
N LYS A 811 -13.38 9.11 14.63
CA LYS A 811 -13.01 8.56 15.95
C LYS A 811 -13.45 9.53 17.03
N THR A 812 -14.41 9.12 17.85
CA THR A 812 -14.92 9.93 18.97
C THR A 812 -14.71 9.21 20.29
N ALA A 813 -14.36 9.97 21.34
CA ALA A 813 -14.18 9.45 22.70
C ALA A 813 -15.26 10.03 23.62
N HIS A 814 -15.89 9.16 24.41
CA HIS A 814 -16.92 9.52 25.37
C HIS A 814 -16.48 9.14 26.78
N VAL A 815 -16.39 10.13 27.68
CA VAL A 815 -16.08 9.88 29.09
C VAL A 815 -17.26 9.17 29.74
N THR A 816 -17.05 7.92 30.16
CA THR A 816 -18.06 7.14 30.89
C THR A 816 -17.83 7.21 32.40
N ASN A 817 -16.59 7.36 32.86
CA ASN A 817 -16.27 7.60 34.26
C ASN A 817 -14.96 8.38 34.39
N TRP A 818 -15.04 9.64 34.86
CA TRP A 818 -13.88 10.53 34.96
C TRP A 818 -12.90 10.11 36.06
N ASP A 819 -13.41 9.76 37.25
CA ASP A 819 -12.59 9.44 38.43
C ASP A 819 -11.78 8.15 38.23
N ASN A 820 -12.31 7.23 37.42
CA ASN A 820 -11.64 5.98 37.05
C ASN A 820 -11.06 6.00 35.63
N ARG A 821 -11.06 7.16 34.96
CA ARG A 821 -10.50 7.34 33.60
C ARG A 821 -11.02 6.33 32.56
N ILE A 822 -12.31 6.01 32.61
CA ILE A 822 -12.96 5.08 31.67
C ILE A 822 -13.59 5.89 30.53
N TYR A 823 -13.26 5.51 29.30
CA TYR A 823 -13.75 6.12 28.06
C TYR A 823 -14.31 5.04 27.13
N ASP A 824 -15.43 5.33 26.48
CA ASP A 824 -15.89 4.58 25.32
C ASP A 824 -15.31 5.23 24.06
N ILE A 825 -14.68 4.44 23.19
CA ILE A 825 -14.13 4.90 21.92
C ILE A 825 -14.98 4.37 20.78
N ASP A 826 -15.65 5.27 20.08
CA ASP A 826 -16.40 4.96 18.87
C ASP A 826 -15.50 5.19 17.66
N ILE A 827 -15.23 4.11 16.92
CA ILE A 827 -14.56 4.16 15.62
C ILE A 827 -15.64 3.88 14.57
N THR A 828 -15.92 4.87 13.73
CA THR A 828 -16.83 4.70 12.61
C THR A 828 -16.08 4.77 11.30
N ALA A 829 -16.43 3.89 10.38
CA ALA A 829 -15.93 3.90 9.02
C ALA A 829 -17.10 3.56 8.09
N SER A 830 -17.30 4.37 7.06
CA SER A 830 -18.36 4.21 6.08
C SER A 830 -17.79 4.46 4.68
N SER A 831 -18.16 3.65 3.71
CA SER A 831 -17.64 3.85 2.35
C SER A 831 -18.34 5.02 1.66
N LYS A 832 -17.56 5.88 0.99
CA LYS A 832 -18.04 6.95 0.10
C LYS A 832 -18.53 6.47 -1.26
N LEU A 833 -18.37 5.17 -1.57
CA LEU A 833 -18.75 4.63 -2.87
C LEU A 833 -20.27 4.70 -3.06
N THR A 834 -20.72 5.78 -3.68
CA THR A 834 -21.99 5.83 -4.40
C THR A 834 -21.74 5.22 -5.78
N SER A 835 -22.14 3.95 -5.91
CA SER A 835 -22.26 3.16 -7.15
C SER A 835 -21.73 3.86 -8.43
N GLN A 836 -20.41 3.84 -8.63
CA GLN A 836 -19.88 3.85 -9.99
C GLN A 836 -19.79 2.41 -10.47
N THR A 837 -20.27 2.23 -11.69
CA THR A 837 -20.45 0.98 -12.41
C THR A 837 -19.12 0.23 -12.60
N THR A 838 -18.87 -0.75 -11.75
CA THR A 838 -18.33 -2.03 -12.20
C THR A 838 -19.51 -2.99 -12.35
N GLU A 839 -19.75 -3.49 -13.56
CA GLU A 839 -20.47 -4.76 -13.71
C GLU A 839 -19.56 -5.85 -13.14
N GLU A 840 -19.56 -6.00 -11.82
CA GLU A 840 -19.31 -7.29 -11.23
C GLU A 840 -20.60 -8.09 -11.43
N SER A 841 -20.54 -9.10 -12.31
CA SER A 841 -21.52 -10.18 -12.33
C SER A 841 -21.48 -10.84 -10.94
N GLY A 842 -22.29 -10.34 -10.00
CA GLY A 842 -22.40 -10.90 -8.66
C GLY A 842 -22.76 -12.39 -8.74
N GLY A 843 -22.20 -13.18 -7.83
CA GLY A 843 -22.48 -14.62 -7.74
C GLY A 843 -23.98 -14.91 -7.77
N GLU A 844 -24.38 -15.95 -8.49
CA GLU A 844 -25.78 -16.40 -8.55
C GLU A 844 -26.09 -17.37 -7.40
N ALA A 845 -27.19 -17.17 -6.68
CA ALA A 845 -27.56 -18.02 -5.56
C ALA A 845 -29.06 -18.30 -5.46
N ASP A 846 -29.39 -19.43 -4.83
CA ASP A 846 -30.75 -19.79 -4.43
C ASP A 846 -30.96 -19.48 -2.93
N VAL A 847 -31.79 -18.48 -2.61
CA VAL A 847 -31.99 -18.01 -1.23
C VAL A 847 -33.43 -18.23 -0.77
N MET A 848 -33.61 -18.85 0.40
CA MET A 848 -34.90 -18.93 1.09
C MET A 848 -34.94 -18.00 2.31
N LEU A 849 -35.80 -16.98 2.27
CA LEU A 849 -36.14 -16.16 3.44
C LEU A 849 -37.20 -16.88 4.28
N VAL A 850 -36.86 -17.24 5.51
CA VAL A 850 -37.72 -17.94 6.46
C VAL A 850 -38.09 -16.98 7.58
N LEU A 851 -39.26 -16.37 7.48
CA LEU A 851 -39.62 -15.17 8.25
C LEU A 851 -40.64 -15.48 9.35
N ASP A 852 -40.31 -15.15 10.60
CA ASP A 852 -41.26 -15.24 11.70
C ASP A 852 -42.39 -14.22 11.55
N THR A 853 -43.62 -14.73 11.67
CA THR A 853 -44.86 -13.97 11.68
C THR A 853 -45.73 -14.36 12.88
N SER A 854 -45.11 -14.79 13.97
CA SER A 854 -45.74 -15.01 15.27
C SER A 854 -46.34 -13.72 15.84
N GLY A 855 -47.19 -13.83 16.84
CA GLY A 855 -47.90 -12.70 17.44
C GLY A 855 -46.96 -11.66 18.07
N SER A 856 -45.81 -12.07 18.61
CA SER A 856 -44.80 -11.18 19.19
C SER A 856 -44.21 -10.21 18.17
N MET A 857 -44.20 -10.58 16.90
CA MET A 857 -43.80 -9.71 15.80
C MET A 857 -44.79 -8.56 15.55
N GLY A 858 -46.02 -8.67 16.05
CA GLY A 858 -47.07 -7.65 15.91
C GLY A 858 -46.86 -6.43 16.80
N ASP A 859 -46.01 -6.52 17.82
CA ASP A 859 -45.71 -5.46 18.78
C ASP A 859 -44.55 -4.55 18.29
N ASP A 860 -44.58 -3.27 18.68
CA ASP A 860 -43.44 -2.33 18.66
C ASP A 860 -42.60 -2.27 17.35
N GLY A 861 -43.26 -2.23 16.20
CA GLY A 861 -42.60 -1.95 14.92
C GLY A 861 -41.69 -3.07 14.39
N LYS A 862 -41.59 -4.23 15.07
CA LYS A 862 -40.74 -5.36 14.66
C LYS A 862 -41.11 -5.91 13.29
N MET A 863 -42.40 -6.11 13.02
CA MET A 863 -42.87 -6.52 11.68
C MET A 863 -42.53 -5.47 10.62
N THR A 864 -42.56 -4.18 10.96
CA THR A 864 -42.15 -3.12 10.02
C THR A 864 -40.66 -3.18 9.73
N ALA A 865 -39.82 -3.35 10.76
CA ALA A 865 -38.37 -3.49 10.62
C ALA A 865 -38.01 -4.71 9.77
N LEU A 866 -38.62 -5.87 10.05
CA LEU A 866 -38.47 -7.09 9.26
C LEU A 866 -38.88 -6.86 7.80
N LYS A 867 -40.06 -6.27 7.54
CA LYS A 867 -40.53 -6.01 6.18
C LYS A 867 -39.56 -5.10 5.43
N ASN A 868 -39.04 -4.06 6.07
CA ASN A 868 -38.09 -3.15 5.45
C ASN A 868 -36.78 -3.85 5.13
N ALA A 869 -36.20 -4.58 6.09
CA ALA A 869 -34.94 -5.29 5.89
C ALA A 869 -35.05 -6.40 4.82
N ALA A 870 -36.13 -7.19 4.82
CA ALA A 870 -36.36 -8.22 3.82
C ALA A 870 -36.61 -7.64 2.42
N LYS A 871 -37.32 -6.51 2.30
CA LYS A 871 -37.49 -5.82 1.01
C LYS A 871 -36.19 -5.22 0.49
N GLN A 872 -35.37 -4.65 1.38
CA GLN A 872 -34.05 -4.14 1.02
C GLN A 872 -33.15 -5.29 0.56
N PHE A 873 -33.18 -6.44 1.24
CA PHE A 873 -32.47 -7.64 0.79
C PHE A 873 -32.88 -8.07 -0.62
N VAL A 874 -34.19 -8.16 -0.90
CA VAL A 874 -34.70 -8.48 -2.24
C VAL A 874 -34.24 -7.45 -3.28
N THR A 875 -34.25 -6.16 -2.95
CA THR A 875 -33.85 -5.07 -3.85
C THR A 875 -32.35 -5.06 -4.11
N ASN A 876 -31.54 -5.26 -3.07
CA ASN A 876 -30.08 -5.32 -3.19
C ASN A 876 -29.67 -6.53 -4.03
N THR A 877 -30.25 -7.71 -3.76
CA THR A 877 -29.97 -8.91 -4.55
C THR A 877 -30.43 -8.75 -5.99
N ALA A 878 -31.59 -8.12 -6.26
CA ALA A 878 -32.01 -7.81 -7.63
C ALA A 878 -31.05 -6.87 -8.37
N THR A 879 -30.50 -5.90 -7.65
CA THR A 879 -29.57 -4.91 -8.21
C THR A 879 -28.19 -5.51 -8.48
N LYS A 880 -27.69 -6.35 -7.56
CA LYS A 880 -26.33 -6.92 -7.59
C LYS A 880 -26.24 -8.26 -8.34
N SER A 881 -27.30 -9.06 -8.34
CA SER A 881 -27.36 -10.40 -8.94
C SER A 881 -28.78 -10.72 -9.41
N ALA A 882 -29.21 -10.07 -10.50
CA ALA A 882 -30.58 -10.15 -11.00
C ALA A 882 -31.05 -11.58 -11.34
N THR A 883 -30.12 -12.49 -11.63
CA THR A 883 -30.36 -13.89 -11.97
C THR A 883 -30.45 -14.82 -10.75
N SER A 884 -30.05 -14.37 -9.56
CA SER A 884 -30.28 -15.09 -8.30
C SER A 884 -31.76 -15.37 -8.08
N LYS A 885 -32.09 -16.44 -7.35
CA LYS A 885 -33.47 -16.80 -7.05
C LYS A 885 -33.78 -16.60 -5.57
N ILE A 886 -34.92 -16.00 -5.27
CA ILE A 886 -35.42 -15.83 -3.90
C ILE A 886 -36.76 -16.53 -3.75
N GLY A 887 -36.87 -17.35 -2.72
CA GLY A 887 -38.13 -17.85 -2.20
C GLY A 887 -38.37 -17.32 -0.79
N ILE A 888 -39.63 -17.07 -0.44
CA ILE A 888 -40.01 -16.55 0.87
C ILE A 888 -41.00 -17.53 1.50
N THR A 889 -40.84 -17.79 2.79
CA THR A 889 -41.81 -18.55 3.58
C THR A 889 -42.00 -17.90 4.93
N ALA A 890 -43.24 -17.81 5.37
CA ALA A 890 -43.62 -17.27 6.66
C ALA A 890 -44.04 -18.41 7.60
N PHE A 891 -43.66 -18.29 8.87
CA PHE A 891 -44.05 -19.26 9.90
C PHE A 891 -44.67 -18.57 11.12
N SER A 892 -45.54 -19.31 11.79
CA SER A 892 -46.14 -19.00 13.09
C SER A 892 -46.84 -20.29 13.57
N SER A 893 -48.01 -20.27 14.21
CA SER A 893 -48.71 -21.50 14.63
C SER A 893 -49.87 -21.93 13.73
N SER A 894 -50.18 -23.23 13.76
CA SER A 894 -51.27 -23.81 12.97
C SER A 894 -52.63 -23.20 13.34
N GLY A 895 -53.47 -22.94 12.31
CA GLY A 895 -54.76 -22.25 12.46
C GLY A 895 -54.74 -20.77 12.09
N TYR A 896 -53.55 -20.16 11.94
CA TYR A 896 -53.36 -18.76 11.54
C TYR A 896 -53.02 -18.59 10.04
N ASN A 897 -53.47 -19.52 9.19
CA ASN A 897 -53.31 -19.48 7.74
C ASN A 897 -54.59 -19.00 7.01
N LYS A 898 -55.60 -18.52 7.75
CA LYS A 898 -56.93 -18.17 7.20
C LYS A 898 -57.02 -16.68 6.95
N ASP A 899 -57.42 -16.28 5.74
CA ASP A 899 -57.52 -14.86 5.35
C ASP A 899 -58.78 -14.13 5.88
N TYR A 900 -59.56 -14.75 6.77
CA TYR A 900 -60.84 -14.20 7.26
C TYR A 900 -61.08 -14.44 8.76
N GLY A 901 -61.52 -13.40 9.48
CA GLY A 901 -61.85 -13.45 10.92
C GLY A 901 -60.69 -13.09 11.86
N SER A 902 -60.83 -13.43 13.16
CA SER A 902 -59.85 -13.14 14.23
C SER A 902 -58.56 -13.98 14.19
N TYR A 903 -58.44 -14.92 13.25
CA TYR A 903 -57.30 -15.81 13.06
C TYR A 903 -56.47 -15.47 11.82
N LYS A 904 -56.52 -14.21 11.37
CA LYS A 904 -55.78 -13.72 10.20
C LYS A 904 -54.27 -13.72 10.49
N GLY A 905 -53.49 -14.45 9.71
CA GLY A 905 -52.04 -14.56 9.85
C GLY A 905 -51.37 -15.11 8.58
N SER A 906 -50.04 -15.20 8.60
CA SER A 906 -49.24 -15.66 7.44
C SER A 906 -48.66 -17.05 7.61
N HIS A 907 -49.18 -17.83 8.56
CA HIS A 907 -48.68 -19.18 8.85
C HIS A 907 -48.60 -20.04 7.59
N GLY A 908 -47.39 -20.47 7.25
CA GLY A 908 -47.14 -21.36 6.13
C GLY A 908 -47.43 -20.73 4.76
N LYS A 909 -47.59 -19.41 4.63
CA LYS A 909 -47.58 -18.78 3.31
C LYS A 909 -46.17 -18.86 2.73
N SER A 910 -46.05 -19.14 1.44
CA SER A 910 -44.74 -19.23 0.77
C SER A 910 -44.83 -18.96 -0.72
N THR A 911 -43.77 -18.40 -1.30
CA THR A 911 -43.59 -18.25 -2.75
C THR A 911 -42.80 -19.43 -3.33
N GLU A 912 -42.81 -19.59 -4.64
CA GLU A 912 -41.78 -20.38 -5.32
C GLU A 912 -40.40 -19.70 -5.26
N LEU A 913 -39.37 -20.44 -5.66
CA LEU A 913 -38.01 -19.92 -5.81
C LEU A 913 -37.95 -19.16 -7.15
N LEU A 914 -38.08 -17.84 -7.09
CA LEU A 914 -38.28 -16.97 -8.25
C LEU A 914 -37.01 -16.19 -8.58
N THR A 915 -36.65 -16.07 -9.86
CA THR A 915 -35.56 -15.20 -10.32
C THR A 915 -35.85 -13.75 -9.91
N VAL A 916 -34.95 -13.16 -9.14
CA VAL A 916 -35.24 -11.93 -8.38
C VAL A 916 -35.39 -10.72 -9.29
N GLY A 917 -34.61 -10.62 -10.38
CA GLY A 917 -34.66 -9.50 -11.32
C GLY A 917 -36.00 -9.37 -12.03
N ASP A 918 -36.65 -10.50 -12.35
CA ASP A 918 -37.95 -10.52 -13.03
C ASP A 918 -39.14 -10.41 -12.05
N ASN A 919 -38.93 -10.76 -10.77
CA ASN A 919 -40.01 -10.98 -9.80
C ASN A 919 -39.89 -10.08 -8.55
N GLN A 920 -39.07 -9.02 -8.59
CA GLN A 920 -38.84 -8.13 -7.45
C GLN A 920 -40.16 -7.60 -6.86
N THR A 921 -41.08 -7.13 -7.71
CA THR A 921 -42.38 -6.60 -7.26
C THR A 921 -43.26 -7.68 -6.60
N GLU A 922 -43.23 -8.91 -7.11
CA GLU A 922 -43.99 -10.01 -6.53
C GLU A 922 -43.45 -10.38 -5.14
N LEU A 923 -42.13 -10.49 -5.01
CA LEU A 923 -41.45 -10.80 -3.75
C LEU A 923 -41.65 -9.70 -2.69
N THR A 924 -41.51 -8.42 -3.06
CA THR A 924 -41.74 -7.32 -2.11
C THR A 924 -43.21 -7.20 -1.73
N SER A 925 -44.13 -7.46 -2.66
CA SER A 925 -45.57 -7.48 -2.37
C SER A 925 -45.95 -8.62 -1.43
N PHE A 926 -45.31 -9.80 -1.57
CA PHE A 926 -45.50 -10.89 -0.63
C PHE A 926 -45.09 -10.49 0.79
N ILE A 927 -43.93 -9.81 0.93
CA ILE A 927 -43.43 -9.30 2.21
C ILE A 927 -44.39 -8.26 2.82
N ASP A 928 -44.85 -7.29 2.02
CA ASP A 928 -45.76 -6.24 2.49
C ASP A 928 -47.07 -6.81 3.05
N ASN A 929 -47.54 -7.94 2.51
CA ASN A 929 -48.76 -8.62 2.92
C ASN A 929 -48.60 -9.59 4.10
N LEU A 930 -47.40 -9.70 4.69
CA LEU A 930 -47.18 -10.51 5.89
C LEU A 930 -47.91 -9.92 7.10
N ILE A 931 -48.50 -10.81 7.90
CA ILE A 931 -49.34 -10.49 9.07
C ILE A 931 -48.91 -11.37 10.23
N ALA A 932 -48.49 -10.71 11.31
CA ALA A 932 -48.07 -11.30 12.58
C ALA A 932 -49.28 -11.85 13.36
N ASN A 933 -49.34 -13.16 13.58
CA ASN A 933 -50.32 -13.80 14.45
C ASN A 933 -49.95 -15.26 14.78
N GLY A 934 -50.28 -15.72 15.98
CA GLY A 934 -50.03 -17.08 16.46
C GLY A 934 -48.75 -17.26 17.28
N GLY A 935 -48.40 -18.50 17.60
CA GLY A 935 -47.13 -18.84 18.27
C GLY A 935 -45.97 -19.03 17.28
N THR A 936 -44.79 -19.40 17.77
CA THR A 936 -43.55 -19.47 16.99
C THR A 936 -43.19 -20.92 16.68
N ASP A 937 -43.34 -21.33 15.41
CA ASP A 937 -43.04 -22.71 14.95
C ASP A 937 -42.09 -22.71 13.74
N PRO A 938 -40.77 -22.56 13.96
CA PRO A 938 -39.79 -22.36 12.88
C PRO A 938 -39.67 -23.54 11.90
N ALA A 939 -40.03 -24.75 12.35
CA ALA A 939 -39.99 -25.95 11.53
C ALA A 939 -40.86 -25.81 10.26
N VAL A 940 -41.99 -25.10 10.35
CA VAL A 940 -42.90 -24.89 9.22
C VAL A 940 -42.23 -24.15 8.08
N GLY A 941 -41.41 -23.14 8.39
CA GLY A 941 -40.65 -22.41 7.40
C GLY A 941 -39.43 -23.21 6.89
N LEU A 942 -38.69 -23.83 7.80
CA LEU A 942 -37.50 -24.61 7.47
C LEU A 942 -37.82 -25.84 6.59
N ASP A 943 -38.93 -26.54 6.82
CA ASP A 943 -39.35 -27.68 6.01
C ASP A 943 -39.74 -27.27 4.59
N LYS A 944 -40.33 -26.09 4.42
CA LYS A 944 -40.67 -25.54 3.11
C LYS A 944 -39.43 -25.10 2.35
N ALA A 945 -38.50 -24.44 3.04
CA ALA A 945 -37.20 -24.08 2.47
C ALA A 945 -36.43 -25.34 2.03
N TYR A 946 -36.38 -26.37 2.87
CA TYR A 946 -35.78 -27.65 2.54
C TYR A 946 -36.42 -28.27 1.30
N SER A 947 -37.75 -28.35 1.25
CA SER A 947 -38.46 -28.95 0.11
C SER A 947 -38.17 -28.23 -1.21
N LYS A 948 -38.13 -26.89 -1.21
CA LYS A 948 -37.89 -26.07 -2.41
C LYS A 948 -36.43 -26.15 -2.88
N LEU A 949 -35.48 -25.99 -1.97
CA LEU A 949 -34.04 -26.06 -2.28
C LEU A 949 -33.63 -27.49 -2.69
N LYS A 950 -34.24 -28.51 -2.08
CA LYS A 950 -34.06 -29.91 -2.48
C LYS A 950 -34.59 -30.14 -3.90
N SER A 951 -35.78 -29.66 -4.22
CA SER A 951 -36.33 -29.79 -5.58
C SER A 951 -35.47 -29.08 -6.61
N ALA A 952 -34.92 -27.90 -6.31
CA ALA A 952 -33.98 -27.21 -7.20
C ALA A 952 -32.73 -28.07 -7.45
N LYS A 953 -32.13 -28.61 -6.37
CA LYS A 953 -30.95 -29.49 -6.45
C LYS A 953 -31.23 -30.77 -7.26
N GLU A 954 -32.37 -31.42 -7.04
CA GLU A 954 -32.79 -32.64 -7.76
C GLU A 954 -33.07 -32.37 -9.25
N ASN A 955 -33.44 -31.14 -9.61
CA ASN A 955 -33.63 -30.70 -10.99
C ASN A 955 -32.33 -30.24 -11.68
N GLY A 956 -31.16 -30.47 -11.05
CA GLY A 956 -29.85 -30.16 -11.62
C GLY A 956 -29.33 -28.74 -11.33
N ASP A 957 -29.98 -28.00 -10.43
CA ASP A 957 -29.53 -26.67 -10.03
C ASP A 957 -28.24 -26.76 -9.18
N THR A 958 -27.16 -26.16 -9.69
CA THR A 958 -25.82 -26.17 -9.08
C THR A 958 -25.50 -24.92 -8.28
N LEU A 959 -26.39 -23.93 -8.24
CA LEU A 959 -26.17 -22.69 -7.50
C LEU A 959 -26.02 -22.97 -5.99
N PRO A 960 -25.18 -22.20 -5.26
CA PRO A 960 -25.15 -22.24 -3.81
C PRO A 960 -26.51 -21.93 -3.22
N LYS A 961 -26.81 -22.62 -2.12
CA LYS A 961 -28.14 -22.61 -1.50
C LYS A 961 -28.05 -22.05 -0.10
N TYR A 962 -28.89 -21.07 0.20
CA TYR A 962 -28.93 -20.37 1.46
C TYR A 962 -30.32 -20.36 2.08
N VAL A 963 -30.36 -20.40 3.41
CA VAL A 963 -31.56 -20.12 4.20
C VAL A 963 -31.25 -18.97 5.14
N ILE A 964 -32.11 -17.97 5.19
CA ILE A 964 -32.02 -16.87 6.17
C ILE A 964 -33.27 -16.94 7.02
N LEU A 965 -33.12 -17.46 8.25
CA LEU A 965 -34.20 -17.53 9.22
C LEU A 965 -34.18 -16.30 10.12
N PHE A 966 -35.30 -15.61 10.22
CA PHE A 966 -35.50 -14.49 11.13
C PHE A 966 -36.55 -14.85 12.19
N THR A 967 -36.30 -14.54 13.46
CA THR A 967 -37.25 -14.73 14.59
C THR A 967 -37.02 -13.72 15.71
N ASP A 968 -38.09 -13.31 16.41
CA ASP A 968 -38.01 -12.44 17.60
C ASP A 968 -38.26 -13.20 18.93
N GLY A 969 -38.45 -14.52 18.84
CA GLY A 969 -38.88 -15.30 19.99
C GLY A 969 -38.42 -16.76 20.01
N GLU A 970 -38.68 -17.37 21.16
CA GLU A 970 -38.46 -18.79 21.43
C GLU A 970 -39.44 -19.69 20.64
N PRO A 971 -39.08 -20.94 20.31
CA PRO A 971 -40.00 -21.88 19.67
C PRO A 971 -41.13 -22.27 20.64
N THR A 972 -42.34 -21.72 20.45
CA THR A 972 -43.52 -21.99 21.31
C THR A 972 -44.55 -22.92 20.67
N GLY A 973 -44.43 -23.23 19.38
CA GLY A 973 -45.43 -23.98 18.63
C GLY A 973 -46.78 -23.27 18.67
N GLY A 974 -47.85 -23.98 19.09
CA GLY A 974 -49.19 -23.41 19.23
C GLY A 974 -49.44 -22.57 20.49
N GLY A 975 -48.49 -22.52 21.43
CA GLY A 975 -48.65 -21.87 22.73
C GLY A 975 -47.88 -20.55 22.87
N SER A 976 -47.75 -20.09 24.12
CA SER A 976 -47.03 -18.86 24.50
C SER A 976 -45.75 -19.12 25.30
N THR A 977 -45.36 -20.40 25.47
CA THR A 977 -44.17 -20.83 26.22
C THR A 977 -43.37 -21.83 25.40
N TRP A 978 -42.09 -22.00 25.72
CA TRP A 978 -41.19 -22.97 25.08
C TRP A 978 -41.84 -24.34 24.85
N SER A 979 -41.81 -24.81 23.61
CA SER A 979 -42.30 -26.12 23.19
C SER A 979 -41.12 -26.97 22.74
N THR A 980 -40.81 -28.02 23.51
CA THR A 980 -39.76 -28.98 23.14
C THR A 980 -40.04 -29.60 21.77
N THR A 981 -41.31 -29.85 21.43
CA THR A 981 -41.68 -30.37 20.11
C THR A 981 -41.35 -29.39 18.98
N ALA A 982 -41.66 -28.10 19.15
CA ALA A 982 -41.36 -27.07 18.14
C ALA A 982 -39.84 -26.89 17.96
N GLN A 983 -39.11 -26.90 19.08
CA GLN A 983 -37.65 -26.89 19.11
C GLN A 983 -37.06 -28.09 18.33
N THR A 984 -37.41 -29.32 18.72
CA THR A 984 -36.82 -30.53 18.11
C THR A 984 -37.17 -30.66 16.63
N ASN A 985 -38.36 -30.22 16.23
CA ASN A 985 -38.74 -30.22 14.82
C ASN A 985 -37.90 -29.23 14.01
N ALA A 986 -37.69 -28.01 14.54
CA ALA A 986 -36.88 -27.00 13.87
C ALA A 986 -35.41 -27.44 13.74
N GLU A 987 -34.85 -28.05 14.80
CA GLU A 987 -33.50 -28.63 14.79
C GLU A 987 -33.37 -29.73 13.73
N ALA A 988 -34.35 -30.63 13.64
CA ALA A 988 -34.36 -31.70 12.64
C ALA A 988 -34.45 -31.15 11.20
N SER A 989 -35.24 -30.10 10.95
CA SER A 989 -35.35 -29.47 9.64
C SER A 989 -34.06 -28.72 9.25
N ALA A 990 -33.47 -28.00 10.21
CA ALA A 990 -32.18 -27.33 10.02
C ALA A 990 -31.04 -28.33 9.74
N GLN A 991 -31.04 -29.47 10.43
CA GLN A 991 -30.07 -30.53 10.19
C GLN A 991 -30.16 -31.06 8.75
N LYS A 992 -31.36 -31.33 8.24
CA LYS A 992 -31.56 -31.77 6.83
C LYS A 992 -31.02 -30.75 5.81
N LEU A 993 -31.22 -29.46 6.07
CA LEU A 993 -30.67 -28.38 5.23
C LEU A 993 -29.14 -28.40 5.24
N LYS A 994 -28.52 -28.48 6.42
CA LYS A 994 -27.05 -28.52 6.58
C LYS A 994 -26.44 -29.76 5.93
N GLU A 995 -27.06 -30.93 6.08
CA GLU A 995 -26.64 -32.18 5.43
C GLU A 995 -26.73 -32.11 3.90
N MET A 996 -27.66 -31.29 3.36
CA MET A 996 -27.77 -31.05 1.93
C MET A 996 -26.72 -30.05 1.39
N GLY A 997 -25.88 -29.48 2.26
CA GLY A 997 -24.89 -28.47 1.92
C GLY A 997 -25.46 -27.05 1.84
N VAL A 998 -26.63 -26.79 2.46
CA VAL A 998 -27.23 -25.46 2.53
C VAL A 998 -26.59 -24.69 3.69
N THR A 999 -26.19 -23.44 3.44
CA THR A 999 -25.73 -22.54 4.50
C THR A 999 -26.95 -21.89 5.17
N VAL A 1000 -27.11 -22.10 6.47
CA VAL A 1000 -28.26 -21.58 7.24
C VAL A 1000 -27.81 -20.41 8.10
N TYR A 1001 -28.27 -19.21 7.75
CA TYR A 1001 -28.19 -18.01 8.59
C TYR A 1001 -29.38 -17.92 9.52
N THR A 1002 -29.15 -17.45 10.75
CA THR A 1002 -30.21 -17.08 11.67
C THR A 1002 -30.02 -15.65 12.15
N ILE A 1003 -31.12 -14.92 12.28
CA ILE A 1003 -31.17 -13.55 12.78
C ILE A 1003 -32.18 -13.52 13.91
N GLY A 1004 -31.68 -13.32 15.14
CA GLY A 1004 -32.49 -13.15 16.33
C GLY A 1004 -32.73 -11.68 16.65
N PHE A 1005 -33.99 -11.26 16.79
CA PHE A 1005 -34.34 -9.88 17.10
C PHE A 1005 -34.75 -9.70 18.57
N GLY A 1006 -33.90 -9.06 19.38
CA GLY A 1006 -34.16 -8.83 20.80
C GLY A 1006 -34.35 -10.12 21.62
N LEU A 1007 -33.53 -11.15 21.35
CA LEU A 1007 -33.67 -12.48 21.95
C LEU A 1007 -33.11 -12.57 23.37
N LYS A 1008 -33.69 -13.51 24.14
CA LYS A 1008 -33.15 -13.95 25.45
C LYS A 1008 -32.13 -15.07 25.27
N ASP A 1009 -31.23 -15.23 26.24
CA ASP A 1009 -30.12 -16.19 26.24
C ASP A 1009 -30.49 -17.60 25.75
N LYS A 1010 -31.65 -18.12 26.17
CA LYS A 1010 -32.12 -19.46 25.77
C LYS A 1010 -32.44 -19.55 24.27
N ALA A 1011 -33.10 -18.54 23.72
CA ALA A 1011 -33.44 -18.46 22.29
C ALA A 1011 -32.17 -18.25 21.45
N SER A 1012 -31.25 -17.41 21.92
CA SER A 1012 -29.96 -17.18 21.27
C SER A 1012 -29.13 -18.47 21.18
N ALA A 1013 -29.05 -19.22 22.29
CA ALA A 1013 -28.36 -20.52 22.31
C ALA A 1013 -29.02 -21.56 21.39
N PHE A 1014 -30.36 -21.55 21.26
CA PHE A 1014 -31.07 -22.42 20.32
C PHE A 1014 -30.75 -22.10 18.85
N LEU A 1015 -30.64 -20.82 18.49
CA LEU A 1015 -30.29 -20.42 17.13
C LEU A 1015 -28.83 -20.69 16.78
N ALA A 1016 -27.90 -20.31 17.65
CA ALA A 1016 -26.46 -20.42 17.41
C ALA A 1016 -25.89 -21.83 17.66
N GLY A 1017 -26.51 -22.59 18.56
CA GLY A 1017 -25.94 -23.79 19.15
C GLY A 1017 -25.05 -23.46 20.34
N GLY A 1018 -24.93 -24.40 21.28
CA GLY A 1018 -24.13 -24.24 22.49
C GLY A 1018 -24.87 -24.53 23.79
N GLU A 1019 -24.22 -24.20 24.91
CA GLU A 1019 -24.72 -24.48 26.26
C GLU A 1019 -25.65 -23.38 26.77
N TYR A 1020 -26.79 -23.78 27.34
CA TYR A 1020 -27.68 -22.92 28.11
C TYR A 1020 -27.83 -23.46 29.54
N LYS A 1021 -27.47 -22.67 30.54
CA LYS A 1021 -27.52 -23.05 31.96
C LYS A 1021 -28.74 -22.42 32.63
N THR A 1022 -29.52 -23.24 33.33
CA THR A 1022 -30.68 -22.80 34.12
C THR A 1022 -30.60 -23.34 35.54
N TRP A 1023 -30.97 -22.52 36.52
CA TRP A 1023 -30.95 -22.91 37.93
C TRP A 1023 -32.30 -23.52 38.34
N ASN A 1024 -32.26 -24.70 38.96
CA ASN A 1024 -33.42 -25.34 39.56
C ASN A 1024 -33.24 -25.50 41.07
N TRP A 1025 -34.18 -25.00 41.86
CA TRP A 1025 -34.15 -25.03 43.33
C TRP A 1025 -34.02 -26.46 43.93
N ASN A 1026 -34.50 -27.49 43.22
CA ASN A 1026 -34.44 -28.88 43.69
C ASN A 1026 -33.25 -29.69 43.15
N TYR A 1027 -32.54 -29.20 42.12
CA TYR A 1027 -31.54 -29.98 41.37
C TYR A 1027 -30.23 -29.22 41.05
N GLY A 1028 -30.10 -27.94 41.42
CA GLY A 1028 -28.93 -27.11 41.10
C GLY A 1028 -28.92 -26.61 39.65
N TRP A 1029 -27.73 -26.25 39.14
CA TRP A 1029 -27.53 -25.86 37.75
C TRP A 1029 -27.80 -27.04 36.80
N THR A 1030 -28.67 -26.83 35.81
CA THR A 1030 -28.94 -27.77 34.73
C THR A 1030 -28.47 -27.16 33.42
N THR A 1031 -27.61 -27.86 32.67
CA THR A 1031 -27.14 -27.44 31.34
C THR A 1031 -27.94 -28.13 30.24
N THR A 1032 -28.49 -27.37 29.31
CA THR A 1032 -29.08 -27.87 28.06
C THR A 1032 -28.12 -27.52 26.92
N ILE A 1033 -27.81 -28.48 26.04
CA ILE A 1033 -26.95 -28.25 24.88
C ILE A 1033 -27.83 -28.24 23.64
N PHE A 1034 -27.84 -27.13 22.91
CA PHE A 1034 -28.56 -27.02 21.65
C PHE A 1034 -27.63 -27.30 20.47
N PRO A 1035 -28.07 -28.09 19.46
CA PRO A 1035 -27.28 -28.36 18.26
C PRO A 1035 -27.17 -27.16 17.31
N GLY A 1036 -27.96 -26.11 17.52
CA GLY A 1036 -28.00 -24.90 16.71
C GLY A 1036 -28.79 -25.04 15.41
N ILE A 1037 -29.58 -24.03 15.10
CA ILE A 1037 -30.26 -23.91 13.79
C ILE A 1037 -29.26 -23.43 12.73
N ALA A 1038 -28.44 -22.44 13.05
CA ALA A 1038 -27.46 -21.86 12.14
C ALA A 1038 -26.36 -22.85 11.75
N SER A 1039 -25.74 -22.58 10.59
CA SER A 1039 -24.39 -23.07 10.29
C SER A 1039 -23.36 -22.36 11.16
N SER A 1040 -22.17 -22.95 11.32
CA SER A 1040 -21.09 -22.36 12.13
C SER A 1040 -20.79 -20.92 11.69
N GLY A 1041 -20.72 -19.98 12.64
CA GLY A 1041 -20.47 -18.56 12.39
C GLY A 1041 -21.64 -17.77 11.75
N CYS A 1042 -22.78 -18.42 11.48
CA CYS A 1042 -23.89 -17.83 10.71
C CYS A 1042 -25.08 -17.37 11.58
N ALA A 1043 -24.97 -17.44 12.91
CA ALA A 1043 -25.96 -16.87 13.82
C ALA A 1043 -25.66 -15.40 14.11
N LYS A 1044 -26.67 -14.54 13.96
CA LYS A 1044 -26.58 -13.09 14.15
C LYS A 1044 -27.70 -12.62 15.08
N THR A 1045 -27.47 -11.53 15.79
CA THR A 1045 -28.43 -10.89 16.68
C THR A 1045 -28.59 -9.43 16.30
N ALA A 1046 -29.82 -8.94 16.30
CA ALA A 1046 -30.18 -7.55 16.09
C ALA A 1046 -30.94 -7.05 17.32
N ASP A 1047 -30.54 -5.89 17.83
CA ASP A 1047 -31.18 -5.27 18.99
C ASP A 1047 -32.16 -4.17 18.59
N ASP A 1048 -32.07 -3.69 17.34
CA ASP A 1048 -32.93 -2.66 16.79
C ASP A 1048 -33.12 -2.78 15.25
N ALA A 1049 -33.94 -1.90 14.68
CA ALA A 1049 -34.25 -1.93 13.25
C ALA A 1049 -33.05 -1.61 12.33
N ASN A 1050 -32.07 -0.84 12.81
CA ASN A 1050 -30.90 -0.44 12.02
C ASN A 1050 -29.88 -1.57 11.96
N SER A 1051 -29.57 -2.20 13.09
CA SER A 1051 -28.75 -3.40 13.18
C SER A 1051 -29.37 -4.56 12.40
N LEU A 1052 -30.70 -4.69 12.40
CA LEU A 1052 -31.39 -5.67 11.55
C LEU A 1052 -31.17 -5.40 10.06
N LEU A 1053 -31.30 -4.15 9.63
CA LEU A 1053 -31.09 -3.75 8.23
C LEU A 1053 -29.64 -3.99 7.79
N ASP A 1054 -28.68 -3.63 8.64
CA ASP A 1054 -27.25 -3.83 8.42
C ASP A 1054 -26.90 -5.32 8.28
N ILE A 1055 -27.44 -6.19 9.15
CA ILE A 1055 -27.22 -7.63 9.08
C ILE A 1055 -27.77 -8.21 7.76
N PHE A 1056 -28.98 -7.82 7.34
CA PHE A 1056 -29.52 -8.24 6.05
C PHE A 1056 -28.66 -7.73 4.88
N ASN A 1057 -28.12 -6.52 4.94
CA ASN A 1057 -27.22 -5.98 3.92
C ASN A 1057 -25.90 -6.76 3.85
N LYS A 1058 -25.26 -7.03 4.99
CA LYS A 1058 -24.03 -7.82 5.09
C LYS A 1058 -24.21 -9.24 4.59
N ILE A 1059 -25.35 -9.88 4.91
CA ILE A 1059 -25.68 -11.22 4.37
C ILE A 1059 -25.93 -11.15 2.86
N SER A 1060 -26.64 -10.12 2.37
CA SER A 1060 -26.84 -9.89 0.93
C SER A 1060 -25.50 -9.74 0.22
N GLU A 1061 -24.60 -8.90 0.73
CA GLU A 1061 -23.24 -8.74 0.21
C GLU A 1061 -22.43 -10.02 0.24
N THR A 1062 -22.49 -10.77 1.34
CA THR A 1062 -21.79 -12.05 1.44
C THR A 1062 -22.29 -13.02 0.38
N ILE A 1063 -23.61 -13.09 0.14
CA ILE A 1063 -24.21 -13.99 -0.85
C ILE A 1063 -23.93 -13.52 -2.29
N THR A 1064 -23.93 -12.22 -2.56
CA THR A 1064 -23.70 -11.67 -3.91
C THR A 1064 -22.21 -11.55 -4.27
N ASN A 1065 -21.31 -11.48 -3.29
CA ASN A 1065 -19.87 -11.27 -3.51
C ASN A 1065 -19.02 -12.54 -3.28
N ASN A 1066 -19.53 -13.59 -2.62
CA ASN A 1066 -18.87 -14.90 -2.60
C ASN A 1066 -19.50 -15.85 -3.62
N LEU A 1067 -18.91 -15.88 -4.82
CA LEU A 1067 -18.74 -17.10 -5.63
C LEU A 1067 -17.53 -16.96 -6.55
#